data_AF-A0A2T2RI50-F1
#
_entry.id   AF-A0A2T2RI50-F1
#
_cell.length_a   1.000
_cell.length_b   1.000
_cell.length_c   1.000
_cell.angle_alpha   90.00
_cell.angle_beta   90.00
_cell.angle_gamma   90.00
#
_symmetry.space_group_name_H-M   'P 1'
#
loop_
_entity.id
_entity.type
_entity.pdbx_description
1 polymer ?
#
loop_
_entity_poly.entity_id
_entity_poly.type
_entity_poly.pdbx_seq_one_letter_code
_entity_poly.pdbx_strand_id
1 'polypeptide(L)'
;MRAPAPRSGLADGAARGTLGVLVDRSFGPYLAARQLASIGVWVHNVVAAVVVFNLTGSAFMVGVVSIAMFVPQVLLAPLAGARADRGNHRRQLMVARLIVALGAGSLAIWIATVGLQGTAGGWLVIAAGLVVGIGFAVGGPAVHALLPALVRPAELGTAVALSQTPFTVARAVGPALGAGLLATLGSAAGFAFSALSNLVYGGVIARVRLRPVAQRTDIDRSVRAGLRHVRADPVCAVLLAGVTAIGFGVDPIITLTPSIADALGGGEPLVGAMASAFGAGAAVTALASGGLRRRVDLAHLAPLGLTVFAGGLGALALAPAPGWAVAATALAGAGMILAITSLTTQLQARLPEHLRGRVMALWMVAFIGSRPLAAAINGGVADVASARLALVVGVTVLLVGARAGRADQFTWSRSVWSVRAATCDRSGRPVHLSPGVGWATMADPPDPAGPGPTPPEPDASDRVDPTAAPEVGVGPWQGPWPDPGDPRYDPELLAHGDRRNVADRYRYWTVEAIRADLDRFRHPFHVAVENWRHDFNIGAVVRNANAFNAATVRVVGRRRWNRRGAMVTDRYQHVAHHQDVAALAAWARDAGLTLIGVDNLPGARLLPAAALPRACVLLFGQEGPGLSHAAREVVDALVSIPQYGSTRSINAGAAAGIAMYEWVRRHGSPPTEA
;
A
#
# COMPACT_ATOMS: atom_id res chain seq x y z
N MET A 1 -23.91 -24.31 38.39
CA MET A 1 -22.53 -24.11 37.91
C MET A 1 -22.54 -23.10 36.77
N ARG A 2 -22.18 -21.84 37.03
CA ARG A 2 -22.10 -20.78 36.01
C ARG A 2 -20.74 -20.84 35.31
N ALA A 3 -20.74 -20.83 33.99
CA ALA A 3 -19.53 -20.74 33.17
C ALA A 3 -18.73 -19.46 33.51
N PRO A 4 -17.39 -19.51 33.55
CA PRO A 4 -16.59 -18.34 33.85
C PRO A 4 -16.69 -17.31 32.72
N ALA A 5 -16.89 -16.05 33.10
CA ALA A 5 -16.92 -14.91 32.18
C ALA A 5 -15.61 -14.80 31.38
N PRO A 6 -15.66 -14.38 30.10
CA PRO A 6 -14.44 -14.12 29.33
C PRO A 6 -13.71 -12.93 29.96
N ARG A 7 -12.47 -13.16 30.41
CA ARG A 7 -11.58 -12.12 30.93
C ARG A 7 -11.39 -11.02 29.88
N SER A 8 -12.03 -9.88 30.07
CA SER A 8 -11.96 -8.65 29.28
C SER A 8 -10.68 -7.84 29.58
N GLY A 9 -9.52 -8.49 29.53
CA GLY A 9 -8.23 -7.79 29.59
C GLY A 9 -7.52 -7.96 28.25
N LEU A 10 -7.15 -6.85 27.60
CA LEU A 10 -6.33 -6.71 26.36
C LEU A 10 -7.06 -6.17 25.10
N ALA A 11 -8.11 -5.37 25.24
CA ALA A 11 -8.58 -4.51 24.14
C ALA A 11 -7.97 -3.09 24.27
N ASP A 12 -7.25 -2.69 23.22
CA ASP A 12 -6.87 -1.33 22.83
C ASP A 12 -5.97 -0.48 23.77
N GLY A 13 -4.72 -0.93 23.94
CA GLY A 13 -3.64 -0.01 24.32
C GLY A 13 -3.20 0.86 23.14
N ALA A 14 -2.67 2.06 23.42
CA ALA A 14 -2.12 3.00 22.46
C ALA A 14 -1.20 2.32 21.41
N ALA A 15 -1.20 2.86 20.19
CA ALA A 15 -0.33 2.36 19.11
C ALA A 15 1.13 2.49 19.55
N ARG A 16 1.86 1.37 19.58
CA ARG A 16 3.27 1.41 19.92
C ARG A 16 4.07 1.94 18.75
N GLY A 17 5.12 2.71 19.03
CA GLY A 17 6.14 3.05 18.04
C GLY A 17 6.86 1.81 17.50
N THR A 18 7.66 1.98 16.45
CA THR A 18 8.34 0.88 15.73
C THR A 18 9.11 -0.07 16.66
N LEU A 19 9.84 0.46 17.64
CA LEU A 19 10.56 -0.34 18.64
C LEU A 19 9.61 -1.16 19.53
N GLY A 20 8.49 -0.57 19.94
CA GLY A 20 7.48 -1.27 20.75
C GLY A 20 6.75 -2.39 19.99
N VAL A 21 6.63 -2.28 18.66
CA VAL A 21 6.14 -3.37 17.80
C VAL A 21 7.18 -4.48 17.68
N LEU A 22 8.47 -4.14 17.53
CA LEU A 22 9.57 -5.11 17.44
C LEU A 22 9.74 -5.95 18.72
N VAL A 23 9.52 -5.36 19.90
CA VAL A 23 9.66 -6.04 21.20
C VAL A 23 8.35 -6.71 21.64
N ASP A 24 7.27 -6.63 20.84
CA ASP A 24 6.01 -7.30 21.14
C ASP A 24 6.18 -8.82 21.28
N ARG A 25 5.53 -9.41 22.29
CA ARG A 25 5.66 -10.84 22.63
C ARG A 25 5.16 -11.80 21.53
N SER A 26 4.36 -11.32 20.58
CA SER A 26 3.84 -12.11 19.46
C SER A 26 4.59 -11.77 18.18
N PHE A 27 4.68 -10.47 17.84
CA PHE A 27 5.28 -10.02 16.59
C PHE A 27 6.81 -10.12 16.59
N GLY A 28 7.48 -9.81 17.69
CA GLY A 28 8.95 -9.84 17.80
C GLY A 28 9.54 -11.22 17.54
N PRO A 29 9.15 -12.27 18.29
CA PRO A 29 9.62 -13.64 18.04
C PRO A 29 9.27 -14.13 16.63
N TYR A 30 8.07 -13.80 16.14
CA TYR A 30 7.66 -14.12 14.78
C TYR A 30 8.61 -13.49 13.75
N LEU A 31 8.95 -12.20 13.90
CA LEU A 31 9.80 -11.48 12.97
C LEU A 31 11.25 -11.99 13.02
N ALA A 32 11.79 -12.22 14.22
CA ALA A 32 13.13 -12.76 14.40
C ALA A 32 13.28 -14.17 13.79
N ALA A 33 12.32 -15.05 14.04
CA ALA A 33 12.32 -16.39 13.48
C ALA A 33 12.14 -16.37 11.96
N ARG A 34 11.30 -15.47 11.44
CA ARG A 34 11.16 -15.23 10.00
C ARG A 34 12.44 -14.70 9.38
N GLN A 35 13.16 -13.81 10.06
CA GLN A 35 14.46 -13.29 9.61
C GLN A 35 15.48 -14.42 9.48
N LEU A 36 15.59 -15.27 10.51
CA LEU A 36 16.47 -16.44 10.49
C LEU A 36 16.12 -17.40 9.35
N ALA A 37 14.84 -17.76 9.18
CA ALA A 37 14.39 -18.63 8.08
C ALA A 37 14.61 -18.00 6.70
N SER A 38 14.49 -16.67 6.59
CA SER A 38 14.78 -15.96 5.34
C SER A 38 16.26 -16.06 4.99
N ILE A 39 17.17 -15.87 5.97
CA ILE A 39 18.62 -16.06 5.77
C ILE A 39 18.90 -17.49 5.34
N GLY A 40 18.29 -18.48 6.00
CA GLY A 40 18.44 -19.89 5.66
C GLY A 40 18.08 -20.23 4.21
N VAL A 41 17.01 -19.66 3.69
CA VAL A 41 16.65 -19.90 2.28
C VAL A 41 17.63 -19.23 1.32
N TRP A 42 18.12 -18.03 1.63
CA TRP A 42 19.13 -17.40 0.78
C TRP A 42 20.47 -18.16 0.80
N VAL A 43 20.85 -18.74 1.95
CA VAL A 43 21.96 -19.70 2.06
C VAL A 43 21.70 -20.90 1.15
N HIS A 44 20.51 -21.52 1.22
CA HIS A 44 20.14 -22.65 0.36
C HIS A 44 20.27 -22.31 -1.12
N ASN A 45 19.75 -21.15 -1.56
CA ASN A 45 19.79 -20.74 -2.96
C ASN A 45 21.22 -20.63 -3.50
N VAL A 46 22.11 -19.99 -2.72
CA VAL A 46 23.49 -19.75 -3.14
C VAL A 46 24.29 -21.05 -3.14
N VAL A 47 24.13 -21.87 -2.10
CA VAL A 47 24.78 -23.18 -2.01
C VAL A 47 24.28 -24.12 -3.12
N ALA A 48 22.98 -24.14 -3.41
CA ALA A 48 22.43 -24.93 -4.51
C ALA A 48 23.00 -24.51 -5.87
N ALA A 49 23.08 -23.19 -6.13
CA ALA A 49 23.63 -22.68 -7.38
C ALA A 49 25.11 -23.06 -7.55
N VAL A 50 25.94 -22.88 -6.51
CA VAL A 50 27.36 -23.24 -6.57
C VAL A 50 27.57 -24.75 -6.68
N VAL A 51 26.86 -25.55 -5.87
CA VAL A 51 27.00 -27.02 -5.90
C VAL A 51 26.59 -27.59 -7.25
N VAL A 52 25.47 -27.14 -7.83
CA VAL A 52 25.04 -27.62 -9.15
C VAL A 52 26.03 -27.20 -10.23
N PHE A 53 26.56 -25.99 -10.18
CA PHE A 53 27.61 -25.56 -11.11
C PHE A 53 28.87 -26.42 -10.96
N ASN A 54 29.38 -26.62 -9.74
CA ASN A 54 30.58 -27.43 -9.49
C ASN A 54 30.41 -28.89 -9.93
N LEU A 55 29.20 -29.44 -9.83
CA LEU A 55 28.90 -30.82 -10.24
C LEU A 55 28.73 -31.01 -11.75
N THR A 56 28.36 -29.95 -12.49
CA THR A 56 27.91 -30.08 -13.89
C THR A 56 28.68 -29.22 -14.88
N GLY A 57 29.36 -28.16 -14.41
CA GLY A 57 29.95 -27.12 -15.25
C GLY A 57 28.94 -26.28 -16.05
N SER A 58 27.63 -26.43 -15.78
CA SER A 58 26.56 -25.87 -16.62
C SER A 58 25.79 -24.77 -15.90
N ALA A 59 25.77 -23.57 -16.47
CA ALA A 59 24.92 -22.47 -16.02
C ALA A 59 23.44 -22.74 -16.34
N PHE A 60 23.14 -23.53 -17.37
CA PHE A 60 21.77 -24.00 -17.64
C PHE A 60 21.23 -24.83 -16.47
N MET A 61 22.01 -25.76 -15.93
CA MET A 61 21.61 -26.57 -14.77
C MET A 61 21.37 -25.70 -13.52
N VAL A 62 22.16 -24.65 -13.31
CA VAL A 62 21.89 -23.64 -12.27
C VAL A 62 20.56 -22.92 -12.54
N GLY A 63 20.28 -22.59 -13.80
CA GLY A 63 18.99 -22.05 -14.22
C GLY A 63 17.82 -22.99 -13.89
N VAL A 64 18.00 -24.31 -14.07
CA VAL A 64 16.98 -25.31 -13.70
C VAL A 64 16.71 -25.32 -12.19
N VAL A 65 17.70 -25.08 -11.34
CA VAL A 65 17.49 -24.86 -9.89
C VAL A 65 16.54 -23.67 -9.67
N SER A 66 16.81 -22.52 -10.30
CA SER A 66 15.94 -21.34 -10.21
C SER A 66 14.51 -21.66 -10.69
N ILE A 67 14.36 -22.36 -11.82
CA ILE A 67 13.07 -22.80 -12.35
C ILE A 67 12.31 -23.65 -11.32
N ALA A 68 12.96 -24.68 -10.77
CA ALA A 68 12.37 -25.58 -9.78
C ALA A 68 11.89 -24.82 -8.53
N MET A 69 12.59 -23.77 -8.11
CA MET A 69 12.21 -22.97 -6.94
C MET A 69 11.06 -21.99 -7.21
N PHE A 70 10.96 -21.41 -8.41
CA PHE A 70 10.00 -20.34 -8.71
C PHE A 70 8.74 -20.80 -9.43
N VAL A 71 8.80 -21.82 -10.30
CA VAL A 71 7.62 -22.34 -11.02
C VAL A 71 6.49 -22.75 -10.07
N PRO A 72 6.73 -23.50 -8.97
CA PRO A 72 5.65 -23.85 -8.04
C PRO A 72 4.96 -22.63 -7.44
N GLN A 73 5.71 -21.54 -7.20
CA GLN A 73 5.16 -20.30 -6.63
C GLN A 73 4.17 -19.66 -7.59
N VAL A 74 4.44 -19.68 -8.89
CA VAL A 74 3.54 -19.12 -9.91
C VAL A 74 2.31 -19.99 -10.08
N LEU A 75 2.48 -21.31 -10.20
CA LEU A 75 1.39 -22.24 -10.48
C LEU A 75 0.45 -22.44 -9.30
N LEU A 76 1.00 -22.51 -8.08
CA LEU A 76 0.22 -22.83 -6.87
C LEU A 76 -0.24 -21.58 -6.11
N ALA A 77 0.23 -20.37 -6.44
CA ALA A 77 -0.17 -19.13 -5.76
C ALA A 77 -1.69 -18.93 -5.68
N PRO A 78 -2.49 -19.13 -6.75
CA PRO A 78 -3.94 -18.94 -6.69
C PRO A 78 -4.62 -19.90 -5.70
N LEU A 79 -4.21 -21.17 -5.71
CA LEU A 79 -4.73 -22.19 -4.81
C LEU A 79 -4.33 -21.93 -3.36
N ALA A 80 -3.06 -21.62 -3.13
CA ALA A 80 -2.54 -21.30 -1.81
C ALA A 80 -3.19 -20.04 -1.22
N GLY A 81 -3.46 -19.02 -2.04
CA GLY A 81 -4.20 -17.82 -1.65
C GLY A 81 -5.65 -18.10 -1.28
N ALA A 82 -6.37 -18.87 -2.12
CA ALA A 82 -7.74 -19.27 -1.82
C ALA A 82 -7.84 -20.07 -0.50
N ARG A 83 -6.85 -20.91 -0.21
CA ARG A 83 -6.76 -21.65 1.06
C ARG A 83 -6.38 -20.76 2.24
N ALA A 84 -5.49 -19.78 2.05
CA ALA A 84 -5.06 -18.86 3.10
C ALA A 84 -6.22 -17.96 3.57
N ASP A 85 -7.13 -17.62 2.66
CA ASP A 85 -8.25 -16.73 2.99
C ASP A 85 -9.41 -17.42 3.71
N ARG A 86 -9.63 -18.72 3.46
CA ARG A 86 -10.73 -19.49 4.08
C ARG A 86 -10.26 -20.38 5.24
N GLY A 87 -8.98 -20.71 5.26
CA GLY A 87 -8.41 -21.74 6.10
C GLY A 87 -7.69 -21.20 7.33
N ASN A 88 -7.16 -22.14 8.11
CA ASN A 88 -6.28 -21.83 9.22
C ASN A 88 -4.88 -21.44 8.68
N HIS A 89 -4.68 -20.15 8.46
CA HIS A 89 -3.44 -19.53 8.00
C HIS A 89 -2.20 -19.92 8.84
N ARG A 90 -2.34 -20.14 10.16
CA ARG A 90 -1.26 -20.66 11.01
C ARG A 90 -0.85 -22.07 10.59
N ARG A 91 -1.81 -22.98 10.45
CA ARG A 91 -1.54 -24.37 10.02
C ARG A 91 -0.93 -24.40 8.63
N GLN A 92 -1.44 -23.59 7.69
CA GLN A 92 -0.89 -23.50 6.35
C GLN A 92 0.58 -23.04 6.36
N LEU A 93 0.91 -22.01 7.15
CA LEU A 93 2.28 -21.54 7.24
C LEU A 93 3.20 -22.58 7.90
N MET A 94 2.74 -23.28 8.94
CA MET A 94 3.51 -24.36 9.57
C MET A 94 3.82 -25.49 8.58
N VAL A 95 2.81 -25.96 7.83
CA VAL A 95 2.99 -26.99 6.79
C VAL A 95 3.99 -26.52 5.74
N ALA A 96 3.88 -25.26 5.30
CA ALA A 96 4.82 -24.68 4.35
C ALA A 96 6.27 -24.71 4.87
N ARG A 97 6.51 -24.39 6.14
CA ARG A 97 7.86 -24.44 6.72
C ARG A 97 8.39 -25.86 6.86
N LEU A 98 7.52 -26.81 7.18
CA LEU A 98 7.88 -28.23 7.22
C LEU A 98 8.29 -28.74 5.83
N ILE A 99 7.56 -28.35 4.77
CA ILE A 99 7.93 -28.72 3.39
C ILE A 99 9.33 -28.19 3.03
N VAL A 100 9.62 -26.92 3.34
CA VAL A 100 10.96 -26.34 3.11
C VAL A 100 12.03 -27.12 3.89
N ALA A 101 11.76 -27.42 5.16
CA ALA A 101 12.69 -28.18 6.00
C ALA A 101 12.89 -29.61 5.52
N LEU A 102 11.86 -30.27 4.99
CA LEU A 102 11.97 -31.60 4.40
C LEU A 102 12.84 -31.58 3.14
N GLY A 103 12.62 -30.62 2.24
CA GLY A 103 13.43 -30.48 1.02
C GLY A 103 14.90 -30.23 1.33
N ALA A 104 15.20 -29.19 2.12
CA ALA A 104 16.58 -28.84 2.46
C ALA A 104 17.24 -29.88 3.39
N GLY A 105 16.51 -30.41 4.37
CA GLY A 105 17.03 -31.32 5.37
C GLY A 105 17.30 -32.72 4.82
N SER A 106 16.41 -33.26 3.99
CA SER A 106 16.65 -34.55 3.31
C SER A 106 17.88 -34.50 2.41
N LEU A 107 18.06 -33.40 1.67
CA LEU A 107 19.26 -33.18 0.86
C LEU A 107 20.52 -33.07 1.73
N ALA A 108 20.47 -32.32 2.84
CA ALA A 108 21.61 -32.20 3.75
C ALA A 108 22.04 -33.55 4.33
N ILE A 109 21.07 -34.38 4.75
CA ILE A 109 21.32 -35.74 5.25
C ILE A 109 21.92 -36.60 4.15
N TRP A 110 21.36 -36.57 2.94
CA TRP A 110 21.89 -37.33 1.80
C TRP A 110 23.34 -36.97 1.48
N ILE A 111 23.69 -35.68 1.47
CA ILE A 111 25.06 -35.24 1.24
C ILE A 111 25.98 -35.75 2.35
N ALA A 112 25.53 -35.69 3.61
CA ALA A 112 26.34 -36.12 4.75
C ALA A 112 26.58 -37.65 4.80
N THR A 113 25.68 -38.46 4.26
CA THR A 113 25.77 -39.93 4.32
C THR A 113 26.24 -40.59 3.03
N VAL A 114 25.84 -40.07 1.87
CA VAL A 114 26.12 -40.65 0.55
C VAL A 114 27.07 -39.77 -0.27
N GLY A 115 26.95 -38.44 -0.11
CA GLY A 115 27.64 -37.47 -0.96
C GLY A 115 26.90 -37.18 -2.28
N LEU A 116 27.45 -36.29 -3.09
CA LEU A 116 26.94 -35.93 -4.42
C LEU A 116 28.02 -36.15 -5.47
N GLN A 117 27.63 -36.70 -6.62
CA GLN A 117 28.53 -36.94 -7.74
C GLN A 117 27.86 -36.63 -9.07
N GLY A 118 28.58 -35.91 -9.93
CA GLY A 118 28.20 -35.58 -11.30
C GLY A 118 26.79 -35.02 -11.48
N THR A 119 26.25 -35.21 -12.70
CA THR A 119 24.93 -34.70 -13.09
C THR A 119 23.79 -35.29 -12.24
N ALA A 120 23.92 -36.54 -11.78
CA ALA A 120 22.92 -37.17 -10.91
C ALA A 120 22.79 -36.43 -9.58
N GLY A 121 23.91 -36.02 -8.98
CA GLY A 121 23.92 -35.14 -7.81
C GLY A 121 23.24 -33.80 -8.08
N GLY A 122 23.47 -33.21 -9.25
CA GLY A 122 22.79 -31.97 -9.67
C GLY A 122 21.26 -32.10 -9.68
N TRP A 123 20.73 -33.19 -10.21
CA TRP A 123 19.28 -33.45 -10.22
C TRP A 123 18.68 -33.64 -8.83
N LEU A 124 19.42 -34.24 -7.88
CA LEU A 124 18.98 -34.34 -6.48
C LEU A 124 18.84 -32.95 -5.84
N VAL A 125 19.79 -32.04 -6.08
CA VAL A 125 19.72 -30.66 -5.60
C VAL A 125 18.53 -29.92 -6.22
N ILE A 126 18.29 -30.10 -7.52
CA ILE A 126 17.13 -29.53 -8.22
C ILE A 126 15.81 -30.06 -7.63
N ALA A 127 15.71 -31.36 -7.37
CA ALA A 127 14.52 -31.99 -6.78
C ALA A 127 14.25 -31.45 -5.37
N ALA A 128 15.28 -31.27 -4.54
CA ALA A 128 15.15 -30.63 -3.24
C ALA A 128 14.72 -29.16 -3.37
N GLY A 129 15.28 -28.42 -4.34
CA GLY A 129 14.89 -27.05 -4.68
C GLY A 129 13.42 -26.94 -5.08
N LEU A 130 12.89 -27.92 -5.82
CA LEU A 130 11.48 -28.04 -6.16
C LEU A 130 10.60 -28.14 -4.90
N VAL A 131 10.98 -29.03 -3.96
CA VAL A 131 10.27 -29.19 -2.68
C VAL A 131 10.30 -27.89 -1.89
N VAL A 132 11.46 -27.21 -1.81
CA VAL A 132 11.57 -25.89 -1.18
C VAL A 132 10.65 -24.87 -1.87
N GLY A 133 10.62 -24.84 -3.19
CA GLY A 133 9.74 -23.98 -4.00
C GLY A 133 8.25 -24.19 -3.71
N ILE A 134 7.81 -25.45 -3.55
CA ILE A 134 6.44 -25.80 -3.13
C ILE A 134 6.15 -25.23 -1.74
N GLY A 135 7.08 -25.36 -0.80
CA GLY A 135 6.95 -24.78 0.54
C GLY A 135 6.80 -23.25 0.51
N PHE A 136 7.50 -22.56 -0.39
CA PHE A 136 7.29 -21.13 -0.63
C PHE A 136 5.91 -20.81 -1.19
N ALA A 137 5.48 -21.58 -2.19
CA ALA A 137 4.19 -21.39 -2.83
C ALA A 137 3.02 -21.52 -1.85
N VAL A 138 3.07 -22.51 -0.96
CA VAL A 138 2.06 -22.75 0.07
C VAL A 138 2.10 -21.66 1.15
N GLY A 139 3.29 -21.24 1.58
CA GLY A 139 3.46 -20.34 2.73
C GLY A 139 3.34 -18.85 2.42
N GLY A 140 3.67 -18.43 1.19
CA GLY A 140 3.70 -17.02 0.80
C GLY A 140 2.41 -16.26 1.13
N PRO A 141 1.23 -16.70 0.66
CA PRO A 141 -0.04 -16.05 0.98
C PRO A 141 -0.38 -16.10 2.49
N ALA A 142 -0.05 -17.20 3.17
CA ALA A 142 -0.35 -17.38 4.59
C ALA A 142 0.41 -16.39 5.50
N VAL A 143 1.64 -16.01 5.12
CA VAL A 143 2.43 -14.99 5.83
C VAL A 143 1.68 -13.65 5.90
N HIS A 144 1.10 -13.21 4.78
CA HIS A 144 0.39 -11.94 4.72
C HIS A 144 -0.96 -12.00 5.43
N ALA A 145 -1.65 -13.15 5.38
CA ALA A 145 -2.90 -13.37 6.09
C ALA A 145 -2.72 -13.44 7.62
N LEU A 146 -1.54 -13.86 8.10
CA LEU A 146 -1.22 -13.94 9.53
C LEU A 146 -0.90 -12.59 10.17
N LEU A 147 -0.43 -11.62 9.38
CA LEU A 147 0.06 -10.35 9.90
C LEU A 147 -0.98 -9.55 10.71
N PRO A 148 -2.24 -9.40 10.29
CA PRO A 148 -3.25 -8.68 11.07
C PRO A 148 -3.61 -9.37 12.41
N ALA A 149 -3.36 -10.67 12.53
CA ALA A 149 -3.60 -11.42 13.76
C ALA A 149 -2.46 -11.26 14.79
N LEU A 150 -1.30 -10.73 14.38
CA LEU A 150 -0.11 -10.57 15.21
C LEU A 150 0.01 -9.20 15.86
N VAL A 151 -0.62 -8.17 15.28
CA VAL A 151 -0.49 -6.77 15.70
C VAL A 151 -1.85 -6.12 15.93
N ARG A 152 -1.87 -4.97 16.59
CA ARG A 152 -3.10 -4.18 16.75
C ARG A 152 -3.47 -3.52 15.41
N PRO A 153 -4.76 -3.22 15.14
CA PRO A 153 -5.18 -2.57 13.89
C PRO A 153 -4.41 -1.27 13.59
N ALA A 154 -4.13 -0.47 14.62
CA ALA A 154 -3.37 0.79 14.51
C ALA A 154 -1.89 0.57 14.16
N GLU A 155 -1.33 -0.62 14.43
CA GLU A 155 0.08 -0.97 14.19
C GLU A 155 0.29 -1.67 12.83
N LEU A 156 -0.79 -1.95 12.08
CA LEU A 156 -0.73 -2.76 10.87
C LEU A 156 0.17 -2.16 9.79
N GLY A 157 0.16 -0.83 9.61
CA GLY A 157 1.03 -0.15 8.64
C GLY A 157 2.51 -0.38 8.93
N THR A 158 2.92 -0.16 10.18
CA THR A 158 4.28 -0.42 10.67
C THR A 158 4.67 -1.89 10.52
N ALA A 159 3.76 -2.80 10.87
CA ALA A 159 3.98 -4.24 10.74
C ALA A 159 4.15 -4.67 9.27
N VAL A 160 3.36 -4.09 8.35
CA VAL A 160 3.49 -4.33 6.90
C VAL A 160 4.85 -3.86 6.40
N ALA A 161 5.32 -2.68 6.81
CA ALA A 161 6.65 -2.20 6.45
C ALA A 161 7.76 -3.13 6.98
N LEU A 162 7.73 -3.47 8.27
CA LEU A 162 8.70 -4.39 8.90
C LEU A 162 8.66 -5.80 8.32
N SER A 163 7.51 -6.24 7.79
CA SER A 163 7.36 -7.56 7.20
C SER A 163 8.23 -7.78 5.94
N GLN A 164 8.76 -6.71 5.33
CA GLN A 164 9.63 -6.79 4.15
C GLN A 164 11.11 -6.88 4.53
N THR A 165 11.50 -6.41 5.71
CA THR A 165 12.88 -6.42 6.20
C THR A 165 13.55 -7.79 6.15
N PRO A 166 12.88 -8.91 6.53
CA PRO A 166 13.47 -10.24 6.47
C PRO A 166 14.10 -10.61 5.14
N PHE A 167 13.41 -10.36 4.04
CA PHE A 167 13.90 -10.69 2.69
C PHE A 167 15.04 -9.77 2.25
N THR A 168 14.97 -8.48 2.60
CA THR A 168 16.01 -7.51 2.25
C THR A 168 17.33 -7.82 2.96
N VAL A 169 17.29 -8.04 4.28
CA VAL A 169 18.47 -8.38 5.07
C VAL A 169 19.02 -9.75 4.67
N ALA A 170 18.15 -10.74 4.50
CA ALA A 170 18.57 -12.09 4.13
C ALA A 170 19.26 -12.16 2.77
N ARG A 171 18.83 -11.34 1.81
CA ARG A 171 19.49 -11.23 0.50
C ARG A 171 20.91 -10.64 0.58
N ALA A 172 21.18 -9.77 1.56
CA ALA A 172 22.51 -9.21 1.76
C ALA A 172 23.42 -10.14 2.56
N VAL A 173 22.90 -10.76 3.63
CA VAL A 173 23.70 -11.56 4.58
C VAL A 173 23.79 -13.04 4.17
N GLY A 174 22.71 -13.59 3.63
CA GLY A 174 22.58 -15.02 3.30
C GLY A 174 23.65 -15.53 2.33
N PRO A 175 23.98 -14.82 1.24
CA PRO A 175 25.01 -15.29 0.32
C PRO A 175 26.42 -15.39 0.91
N ALA A 176 26.86 -14.38 1.66
CA ALA A 176 28.13 -14.43 2.38
C ALA A 176 28.17 -15.58 3.40
N LEU A 177 27.09 -15.78 4.17
CA LEU A 177 26.99 -16.91 5.10
C LEU A 177 27.01 -18.25 4.35
N GLY A 178 26.31 -18.36 3.23
CA GLY A 178 26.25 -19.58 2.44
C GLY A 178 27.58 -19.95 1.80
N ALA A 179 28.28 -18.98 1.21
CA ALA A 179 29.63 -19.17 0.68
C ALA A 179 30.62 -19.54 1.81
N GLY A 180 30.54 -18.89 2.97
CA GLY A 180 31.37 -19.22 4.13
C GLY A 180 31.12 -20.63 4.67
N LEU A 181 29.85 -21.04 4.80
CA LEU A 181 29.48 -22.40 5.20
C LEU A 181 29.98 -23.44 4.20
N LEU A 182 29.83 -23.15 2.90
CA LEU A 182 30.30 -24.04 1.84
C LEU A 182 31.83 -24.21 1.89
N ALA A 183 32.58 -23.12 2.02
CA ALA A 183 34.04 -23.13 2.04
C ALA A 183 34.64 -23.78 3.29
N THR A 184 33.93 -23.78 4.44
CA THR A 184 34.47 -24.25 5.73
C THR A 184 33.90 -25.59 6.21
N LEU A 185 32.61 -25.81 6.00
CA LEU A 185 31.87 -26.98 6.51
C LEU A 185 31.24 -27.82 5.39
N GLY A 186 31.39 -27.40 4.13
CA GLY A 186 30.81 -28.06 2.97
C GLY A 186 29.33 -27.76 2.75
N SER A 187 28.78 -28.30 1.65
CA SER A 187 27.43 -27.99 1.17
C SER A 187 26.32 -28.50 2.10
N ALA A 188 26.52 -29.63 2.78
CA ALA A 188 25.56 -30.19 3.72
C ALA A 188 25.19 -29.19 4.83
N ALA A 189 26.17 -28.42 5.34
CA ALA A 189 25.96 -27.43 6.40
C ALA A 189 25.02 -26.30 5.96
N GLY A 190 25.18 -25.80 4.72
CA GLY A 190 24.32 -24.76 4.17
C GLY A 190 22.85 -25.22 4.04
N PHE A 191 22.65 -26.44 3.56
CA PHE A 191 21.30 -27.02 3.46
C PHE A 191 20.69 -27.33 4.82
N ALA A 192 21.48 -27.86 5.77
CA ALA A 192 21.04 -28.11 7.15
C ALA A 192 20.63 -26.81 7.86
N PHE A 193 21.40 -25.73 7.68
CA PHE A 193 21.07 -24.42 8.23
C PHE A 193 19.71 -23.90 7.72
N SER A 194 19.43 -24.08 6.42
CA SER A 194 18.11 -23.75 5.85
C SER A 194 16.98 -24.58 6.45
N ALA A 195 17.20 -25.89 6.63
CA ALA A 195 16.23 -26.78 7.24
C ALA A 195 15.91 -26.39 8.69
N LEU A 196 16.95 -26.26 9.52
CA LEU A 196 16.82 -25.94 10.95
C LEU A 196 16.17 -24.57 11.17
N SER A 197 16.59 -23.55 10.43
CA SER A 197 15.99 -22.21 10.52
C SER A 197 14.50 -22.20 10.18
N ASN A 198 14.06 -23.00 9.19
CA ASN A 198 12.65 -23.15 8.86
C ASN A 198 11.86 -23.94 9.92
N LEU A 199 12.45 -24.96 10.55
CA LEU A 199 11.85 -25.67 11.68
C LEU A 199 11.68 -24.75 12.90
N VAL A 200 12.70 -23.95 13.23
CA VAL A 200 12.62 -22.93 14.28
C VAL A 200 11.47 -21.97 14.01
N TYR A 201 11.35 -21.48 12.78
CA TYR A 201 10.24 -20.58 12.42
C TYR A 201 8.87 -21.25 12.53
N GLY A 202 8.72 -22.48 12.05
CA GLY A 202 7.50 -23.28 12.24
C GLY A 202 7.14 -23.48 13.71
N GLY A 203 8.13 -23.78 14.56
CA GLY A 203 7.97 -23.96 16.01
C GLY A 203 7.61 -22.67 16.76
N VAL A 204 8.09 -21.52 16.30
CA VAL A 204 7.71 -20.20 16.86
C VAL A 204 6.28 -19.86 16.46
N ILE A 205 5.91 -20.04 15.19
CA ILE A 205 4.51 -19.85 14.73
C ILE A 205 3.54 -20.76 15.49
N ALA A 206 4.00 -21.96 15.87
CA ALA A 206 3.23 -22.90 16.69
C ALA A 206 3.05 -22.45 18.16
N ARG A 207 3.70 -21.38 18.63
CA ARG A 207 3.58 -20.90 20.01
C ARG A 207 3.06 -19.47 20.12
N VAL A 208 3.21 -18.67 19.06
CA VAL A 208 2.76 -17.28 19.03
C VAL A 208 1.24 -17.19 19.19
N ARG A 209 0.79 -16.25 20.03
CA ARG A 209 -0.63 -16.00 20.28
C ARG A 209 -1.20 -15.17 19.12
N LEU A 210 -2.29 -15.65 18.54
CA LEU A 210 -3.00 -14.98 17.46
C LEU A 210 -4.27 -14.34 17.99
N ARG A 211 -4.50 -13.10 17.58
CA ARG A 211 -5.78 -12.42 17.81
C ARG A 211 -6.83 -12.98 16.86
N PRO A 212 -8.07 -13.21 17.31
CA PRO A 212 -9.18 -13.52 16.40
C PRO A 212 -9.38 -12.35 15.43
N VAL A 213 -9.30 -12.61 14.13
CA VAL A 213 -9.58 -11.62 13.08
C VAL A 213 -10.90 -12.01 12.45
N ALA A 214 -11.85 -11.07 12.36
CA ALA A 214 -13.11 -11.28 11.66
C ALA A 214 -12.83 -11.68 10.20
N GLN A 215 -13.35 -12.85 9.79
CA GLN A 215 -13.21 -13.31 8.41
C GLN A 215 -13.90 -12.33 7.48
N ARG A 216 -13.18 -11.84 6.46
CA ARG A 216 -13.77 -11.04 5.39
C ARG A 216 -14.49 -11.99 4.43
N THR A 217 -15.81 -12.03 4.51
CA THR A 217 -16.67 -12.69 3.52
C THR A 217 -16.81 -11.80 2.28
N ASP A 218 -16.84 -12.46 1.12
CA ASP A 218 -17.07 -11.90 -0.22
C ASP A 218 -16.19 -10.72 -0.66
N ILE A 219 -15.05 -11.11 -1.26
CA ILE A 219 -14.47 -10.30 -2.33
C ILE A 219 -14.64 -11.12 -3.60
N ASP A 220 -15.32 -10.57 -4.61
CA ASP A 220 -15.29 -11.11 -5.96
C ASP A 220 -13.84 -11.05 -6.48
N ARG A 221 -13.22 -12.23 -6.62
CA ARG A 221 -11.80 -12.44 -6.92
C ARG A 221 -11.52 -12.64 -8.40
N SER A 222 -12.41 -12.19 -9.28
CA SER A 222 -12.23 -12.39 -10.71
C SER A 222 -10.91 -11.76 -11.22
N VAL A 223 -9.90 -12.61 -11.48
CA VAL A 223 -8.61 -12.25 -12.12
C VAL A 223 -8.86 -11.50 -13.44
N ARG A 224 -9.97 -11.82 -14.11
CA ARG A 224 -10.43 -11.20 -15.36
C ARG A 224 -10.61 -9.68 -15.22
N ALA A 225 -11.06 -9.19 -14.06
CA ALA A 225 -11.25 -7.76 -13.86
C ALA A 225 -9.91 -7.00 -13.80
N GLY A 226 -8.89 -7.58 -13.14
CA GLY A 226 -7.54 -7.00 -13.12
C GLY A 226 -6.90 -7.01 -14.52
N LEU A 227 -7.01 -8.12 -15.24
CA LEU A 227 -6.47 -8.25 -16.58
C LEU A 227 -7.17 -7.32 -17.59
N ARG A 228 -8.49 -7.17 -17.51
CA ARG A 228 -9.25 -6.23 -18.32
C ARG A 228 -8.82 -4.78 -18.06
N HIS A 229 -8.55 -4.42 -16.80
CA HIS A 229 -8.08 -3.09 -16.47
C HIS A 229 -6.68 -2.81 -17.04
N VAL A 230 -5.74 -3.74 -16.88
CA VAL A 230 -4.39 -3.60 -17.45
C VAL A 230 -4.43 -3.48 -18.97
N ARG A 231 -5.33 -4.20 -19.65
CA ARG A 231 -5.52 -4.06 -21.10
C ARG A 231 -6.13 -2.73 -21.53
N ALA A 232 -6.98 -2.14 -20.68
CA ALA A 232 -7.62 -0.86 -20.96
C ALA A 232 -6.71 0.34 -20.63
N ASP A 233 -5.74 0.16 -19.72
CA ASP A 233 -4.82 1.21 -19.29
C ASP A 233 -3.38 0.89 -19.73
N PRO A 234 -2.89 1.47 -20.85
CA PRO A 234 -1.59 1.14 -21.43
C PRO A 234 -0.43 1.45 -20.48
N VAL A 235 -0.54 2.46 -19.63
CA VAL A 235 0.54 2.78 -18.68
C VAL A 235 0.61 1.76 -17.56
N CYS A 236 -0.52 1.22 -17.11
CA CYS A 236 -0.51 0.09 -16.18
C CYS A 236 0.21 -1.12 -16.79
N ALA A 237 0.01 -1.37 -18.09
CA ALA A 237 0.73 -2.42 -18.81
C ALA A 237 2.23 -2.14 -18.90
N VAL A 238 2.65 -0.90 -19.20
CA VAL A 238 4.07 -0.51 -19.24
C VAL A 238 4.74 -0.60 -17.86
N LEU A 239 4.07 -0.19 -16.80
CA LEU A 239 4.58 -0.33 -15.43
C LEU A 239 4.79 -1.81 -15.08
N LEU A 240 3.84 -2.69 -15.43
CA LEU A 240 3.97 -4.14 -15.25
C LEU A 240 5.07 -4.74 -16.14
N ALA A 241 5.22 -4.26 -17.38
CA ALA A 241 6.31 -4.67 -18.26
C ALA A 241 7.68 -4.26 -17.70
N GLY A 242 7.79 -3.07 -17.09
CA GLY A 242 8.97 -2.65 -16.35
C GLY A 242 9.27 -3.57 -15.17
N VAL A 243 8.24 -4.01 -14.43
CA VAL A 243 8.39 -4.99 -13.35
C VAL A 243 8.86 -6.35 -13.88
N THR A 244 8.32 -6.81 -15.01
CA THR A 244 8.81 -8.00 -15.72
C THR A 244 10.26 -7.86 -16.15
N ALA A 245 10.66 -6.69 -16.66
CA ALA A 245 12.06 -6.43 -17.03
C ALA A 245 13.00 -6.52 -15.82
N ILE A 246 12.58 -6.01 -14.65
CA ILE A 246 13.35 -6.18 -13.40
C ILE A 246 13.45 -7.66 -13.04
N GLY A 247 12.33 -8.39 -13.06
CA GLY A 247 12.34 -9.82 -12.76
C GLY A 247 13.30 -10.60 -13.66
N PHE A 248 13.36 -10.24 -14.95
CA PHE A 248 14.30 -10.79 -15.93
C PHE A 248 15.75 -10.41 -15.63
N GLY A 249 16.03 -9.13 -15.31
CA GLY A 249 17.38 -8.64 -15.02
C GLY A 249 17.96 -9.13 -13.68
N VAL A 250 17.13 -9.57 -12.74
CA VAL A 250 17.60 -10.10 -11.44
C VAL A 250 18.11 -11.53 -11.55
N ASP A 251 17.55 -12.32 -12.45
CA ASP A 251 17.91 -13.73 -12.61
C ASP A 251 19.40 -13.97 -12.94
N PRO A 252 20.06 -13.23 -13.85
CA PRO A 252 21.49 -13.38 -14.13
C PRO A 252 22.39 -13.33 -12.90
N ILE A 253 22.03 -12.53 -11.89
CA ILE A 253 22.79 -12.41 -10.63
C ILE A 253 22.75 -13.71 -9.81
N ILE A 254 21.73 -14.55 -10.00
CA ILE A 254 21.63 -15.86 -9.36
C ILE A 254 22.24 -16.92 -10.28
N THR A 255 21.81 -16.96 -11.54
CA THR A 255 22.10 -18.06 -12.48
C THR A 255 23.53 -18.03 -13.01
N LEU A 256 24.08 -16.85 -13.29
CA LEU A 256 25.38 -16.71 -13.97
C LEU A 256 26.55 -16.47 -13.01
N THR A 257 26.28 -16.03 -11.78
CA THR A 257 27.33 -15.68 -10.82
C THR A 257 28.34 -16.81 -10.56
N PRO A 258 27.96 -18.09 -10.42
CA PRO A 258 28.94 -19.18 -10.31
C PRO A 258 29.88 -19.25 -11.52
N SER A 259 29.34 -19.20 -12.74
CA SER A 259 30.14 -19.22 -13.98
C SER A 259 31.05 -18.00 -14.15
N ILE A 260 30.59 -16.82 -13.73
CA ILE A 260 31.39 -15.58 -13.79
C ILE A 260 32.51 -15.64 -12.74
N ALA A 261 32.23 -16.14 -11.55
CA ALA A 261 33.22 -16.26 -10.49
C ALA A 261 34.32 -17.26 -10.84
N ASP A 262 33.95 -18.37 -11.50
CA ASP A 262 34.88 -19.35 -12.05
C ASP A 262 35.78 -18.73 -13.13
N ALA A 263 35.19 -18.04 -14.11
CA ALA A 263 35.94 -17.35 -15.17
C ALA A 263 36.89 -16.26 -14.67
N LEU A 264 36.63 -15.68 -13.48
CA LEU A 264 37.48 -14.69 -12.83
C LEU A 264 38.47 -15.30 -11.83
N GLY A 265 38.48 -16.62 -11.65
CA GLY A 265 39.35 -17.32 -10.70
C GLY A 265 39.05 -17.01 -9.22
N GLY A 266 37.84 -16.53 -8.92
CA GLY A 266 37.46 -16.11 -7.56
C GLY A 266 36.70 -17.16 -6.75
N GLY A 267 36.28 -18.25 -7.39
CA GLY A 267 35.61 -19.39 -6.74
C GLY A 267 34.38 -19.03 -5.90
N GLU A 268 34.10 -19.86 -4.90
CA GLU A 268 32.92 -19.72 -4.02
C GLU A 268 32.89 -18.40 -3.21
N PRO A 269 34.02 -17.88 -2.67
CA PRO A 269 34.03 -16.60 -1.97
C PRO A 269 33.56 -15.43 -2.83
N LEU A 270 33.94 -15.41 -4.11
CA LEU A 270 33.51 -14.36 -5.04
C LEU A 270 32.00 -14.44 -5.33
N VAL A 271 31.43 -15.65 -5.43
CA VAL A 271 29.97 -15.82 -5.58
C VAL A 271 29.23 -15.20 -4.39
N GLY A 272 29.68 -15.49 -3.17
CA GLY A 272 29.12 -14.89 -1.95
C GLY A 272 29.26 -13.36 -1.95
N ALA A 273 30.45 -12.84 -2.29
CA ALA A 273 30.72 -11.41 -2.34
C ALA A 273 29.83 -10.66 -3.35
N MET A 274 29.67 -11.18 -4.57
CA MET A 274 28.82 -10.59 -5.61
C MET A 274 27.34 -10.55 -5.20
N ALA A 275 26.82 -11.67 -4.70
CA ALA A 275 25.43 -11.76 -4.28
C ALA A 275 25.14 -10.88 -3.04
N SER A 276 26.05 -10.82 -2.07
CA SER A 276 25.97 -9.91 -0.93
C SER A 276 26.07 -8.44 -1.32
N ALA A 277 26.95 -8.10 -2.27
CA ALA A 277 27.08 -6.75 -2.80
C ALA A 277 25.80 -6.28 -3.50
N PHE A 278 25.17 -7.14 -4.29
CA PHE A 278 23.84 -6.87 -4.86
C PHE A 278 22.78 -6.56 -3.78
N GLY A 279 22.76 -7.34 -2.69
CA GLY A 279 21.89 -7.08 -1.55
C GLY A 279 22.21 -5.76 -0.82
N ALA A 280 23.49 -5.45 -0.62
CA ALA A 280 23.96 -4.24 0.05
C ALA A 280 23.60 -2.97 -0.75
N GLY A 281 23.86 -2.96 -2.07
CA GLY A 281 23.48 -1.85 -2.94
C GLY A 281 21.96 -1.59 -2.93
N ALA A 282 21.16 -2.66 -2.88
CA ALA A 282 19.71 -2.55 -2.72
C ALA A 282 19.31 -2.00 -1.33
N ALA A 283 19.98 -2.39 -0.25
CA ALA A 283 19.68 -1.88 1.09
C ALA A 283 20.03 -0.40 1.24
N VAL A 284 21.24 0.01 0.83
CA VAL A 284 21.70 1.41 0.87
C VAL A 284 20.75 2.31 0.09
N THR A 285 20.36 1.89 -1.11
CA THR A 285 19.46 2.69 -1.95
C THR A 285 18.04 2.74 -1.39
N ALA A 286 17.54 1.66 -0.75
CA ALA A 286 16.25 1.71 -0.07
C ALA A 286 16.22 2.79 1.02
N LEU A 287 17.27 2.88 1.84
CA LEU A 287 17.41 3.90 2.90
C LEU A 287 17.56 5.31 2.32
N ALA A 288 18.36 5.48 1.27
CA ALA A 288 18.60 6.78 0.64
C ALA A 288 17.40 7.32 -0.18
N SER A 289 16.55 6.42 -0.71
CA SER A 289 15.49 6.77 -1.67
C SER A 289 14.43 7.73 -1.12
N GLY A 290 14.25 7.80 0.20
CA GLY A 290 13.29 8.72 0.84
C GLY A 290 13.59 10.20 0.56
N GLY A 291 14.88 10.58 0.56
CA GLY A 291 15.31 11.95 0.22
C GLY A 291 15.13 12.26 -1.27
N LEU A 292 15.45 11.30 -2.13
CA LEU A 292 15.40 11.46 -3.58
C LEU A 292 13.97 11.66 -4.10
N ARG A 293 13.00 10.94 -3.53
CA ARG A 293 11.58 11.04 -3.90
C ARG A 293 10.92 12.37 -3.54
N ARG A 294 11.50 13.14 -2.62
CA ARG A 294 11.04 14.50 -2.30
C ARG A 294 11.49 15.53 -3.35
N ARG A 295 12.52 15.20 -4.13
CA ARG A 295 13.17 16.11 -5.08
C ARG A 295 12.91 15.76 -6.54
N VAL A 296 12.62 14.49 -6.84
CA VAL A 296 12.47 13.98 -8.20
C VAL A 296 11.16 13.22 -8.31
N ASP A 297 10.39 13.51 -9.36
CA ASP A 297 9.14 12.81 -9.66
C ASP A 297 9.40 11.30 -9.88
N LEU A 298 8.52 10.47 -9.32
CA LEU A 298 8.56 9.01 -9.45
C LEU A 298 8.61 8.56 -10.90
N ALA A 299 7.97 9.32 -11.81
CA ALA A 299 8.03 9.08 -13.24
C ALA A 299 9.47 9.02 -13.76
N HIS A 300 10.37 9.88 -13.29
CA HIS A 300 11.78 9.89 -13.72
C HIS A 300 12.64 8.85 -12.97
N LEU A 301 12.28 8.54 -11.73
CA LEU A 301 13.03 7.59 -10.90
C LEU A 301 12.93 6.14 -11.39
N ALA A 302 11.79 5.72 -11.92
CA ALA A 302 11.63 4.38 -12.48
C ALA A 302 12.57 4.07 -13.67
N PRO A 303 12.57 4.84 -14.78
CA PRO A 303 13.48 4.60 -15.90
C PRO A 303 14.95 4.85 -15.53
N LEU A 304 15.24 5.77 -14.60
CA LEU A 304 16.58 5.94 -14.05
C LEU A 304 17.05 4.65 -13.37
N GLY A 305 16.24 4.09 -12.46
CA GLY A 305 16.56 2.83 -11.78
C GLY A 305 16.79 1.68 -12.75
N LEU A 306 15.94 1.53 -13.78
CA LEU A 306 16.13 0.51 -14.83
C LEU A 306 17.43 0.71 -15.60
N THR A 307 17.79 1.96 -15.90
CA THR A 307 19.04 2.29 -16.61
C THR A 307 20.27 2.03 -15.74
N VAL A 308 20.23 2.39 -14.45
CA VAL A 308 21.31 2.07 -13.49
C VAL A 308 21.46 0.56 -13.32
N PHE A 309 20.34 -0.17 -13.29
CA PHE A 309 20.37 -1.63 -13.20
C PHE A 309 21.02 -2.25 -14.45
N ALA A 310 20.62 -1.80 -15.64
CA ALA A 310 21.23 -2.20 -16.89
C ALA A 310 22.73 -1.86 -16.94
N GLY A 311 23.11 -0.69 -16.44
CA GLY A 311 24.52 -0.27 -16.31
C GLY A 311 25.32 -1.22 -15.39
N GLY A 312 24.75 -1.65 -14.26
CA GLY A 312 25.37 -2.63 -13.37
C GLY A 312 25.57 -4.00 -14.03
N LEU A 313 24.57 -4.51 -14.77
CA LEU A 313 24.71 -5.77 -15.52
C LEU A 313 25.71 -5.64 -16.68
N GLY A 314 25.71 -4.51 -17.39
CA GLY A 314 26.67 -4.24 -18.46
C GLY A 314 28.10 -4.12 -17.94
N ALA A 315 28.30 -3.43 -16.82
CA ALA A 315 29.59 -3.36 -16.14
C ALA A 315 30.05 -4.76 -15.69
N LEU A 316 29.14 -5.60 -15.21
CA LEU A 316 29.46 -6.98 -14.85
C LEU A 316 29.88 -7.82 -16.06
N ALA A 317 29.23 -7.64 -17.22
CA ALA A 317 29.59 -8.34 -18.45
C ALA A 317 31.01 -8.00 -18.94
N LEU A 318 31.51 -6.82 -18.58
CA LEU A 318 32.84 -6.32 -18.91
C LEU A 318 33.86 -6.50 -17.78
N ALA A 319 33.53 -7.23 -16.71
CA ALA A 319 34.38 -7.32 -15.53
C ALA A 319 35.75 -7.97 -15.86
N PRO A 320 36.88 -7.27 -15.62
CA PRO A 320 38.22 -7.82 -15.84
C PRO A 320 38.77 -8.50 -14.57
N ALA A 321 38.19 -8.23 -13.40
CA ALA A 321 38.70 -8.68 -12.11
C ALA A 321 37.58 -8.85 -11.06
N PRO A 322 37.80 -9.65 -10.01
CA PRO A 322 36.83 -9.90 -8.94
C PRO A 322 36.24 -8.63 -8.31
N GLY A 323 37.08 -7.65 -7.95
CA GLY A 323 36.62 -6.40 -7.30
C GLY A 323 35.67 -5.58 -8.17
N TRP A 324 35.87 -5.61 -9.50
CA TRP A 324 34.97 -4.97 -10.45
C TRP A 324 33.61 -5.65 -10.49
N ALA A 325 33.58 -6.98 -10.50
CA ALA A 325 32.33 -7.75 -10.47
C ALA A 325 31.50 -7.45 -9.20
N VAL A 326 32.16 -7.34 -8.04
CA VAL A 326 31.51 -6.95 -6.77
C VAL A 326 30.92 -5.53 -6.85
N ALA A 327 31.67 -4.56 -7.38
CA ALA A 327 31.16 -3.19 -7.54
C ALA A 327 29.99 -3.11 -8.55
N ALA A 328 30.09 -3.83 -9.66
CA ALA A 328 29.05 -3.88 -10.69
C ALA A 328 27.75 -4.50 -10.18
N THR A 329 27.85 -5.58 -9.40
CA THR A 329 26.68 -6.20 -8.75
C THR A 329 26.06 -5.31 -7.68
N ALA A 330 26.84 -4.55 -6.92
CA ALA A 330 26.31 -3.53 -6.00
C ALA A 330 25.51 -2.44 -6.74
N LEU A 331 26.06 -1.93 -7.85
CA LEU A 331 25.37 -0.96 -8.70
C LEU A 331 24.07 -1.53 -9.28
N ALA A 332 24.10 -2.78 -9.73
CA ALA A 332 22.91 -3.48 -10.22
C ALA A 332 21.82 -3.57 -9.13
N GLY A 333 22.19 -3.89 -7.89
CA GLY A 333 21.30 -3.93 -6.74
C GLY A 333 20.67 -2.58 -6.41
N ALA A 334 21.45 -1.51 -6.48
CA ALA A 334 20.99 -0.13 -6.30
C ALA A 334 19.95 0.26 -7.37
N GLY A 335 20.25 0.01 -8.65
CA GLY A 335 19.31 0.27 -9.75
C GLY A 335 18.02 -0.53 -9.62
N MET A 336 18.13 -1.82 -9.27
CA MET A 336 16.99 -2.71 -9.09
C MET A 336 16.01 -2.20 -8.02
N ILE A 337 16.49 -1.79 -6.84
CA ILE A 337 15.61 -1.32 -5.78
C ILE A 337 14.98 0.04 -6.12
N LEU A 338 15.75 0.94 -6.76
CA LEU A 338 15.23 2.23 -7.19
C LEU A 338 14.10 2.05 -8.21
N ALA A 339 14.30 1.15 -9.17
CA ALA A 339 13.31 0.83 -10.20
C ALA A 339 12.06 0.16 -9.62
N ILE A 340 12.21 -0.95 -8.88
CA ILE A 340 11.07 -1.75 -8.43
C ILE A 340 10.18 -0.95 -7.48
N THR A 341 10.79 -0.15 -6.59
CA THR A 341 10.04 0.63 -5.63
C THR A 341 9.31 1.80 -6.32
N SER A 342 9.95 2.47 -7.27
CA SER A 342 9.33 3.56 -8.04
C SER A 342 8.19 3.07 -8.94
N LEU A 343 8.37 1.94 -9.63
CA LEU A 343 7.34 1.32 -10.46
C LEU A 343 6.15 0.85 -9.63
N THR A 344 6.41 0.21 -8.48
CA THR A 344 5.36 -0.30 -7.60
C THR A 344 4.56 0.85 -6.98
N THR A 345 5.21 1.93 -6.56
CA THR A 345 4.52 3.11 -6.02
C THR A 345 3.66 3.79 -7.09
N GLN A 346 4.18 3.98 -8.31
CA GLN A 346 3.39 4.53 -9.42
C GLN A 346 2.18 3.67 -9.76
N LEU A 347 2.37 2.35 -9.83
CA LEU A 347 1.30 1.41 -10.12
C LEU A 347 0.23 1.47 -9.02
N GLN A 348 0.62 1.46 -7.75
CA GLN A 348 -0.35 1.52 -6.63
C GLN A 348 -1.10 2.85 -6.54
N ALA A 349 -0.45 3.97 -6.87
CA ALA A 349 -1.05 5.31 -6.87
C ALA A 349 -2.08 5.47 -7.99
N ARG A 350 -1.86 4.79 -9.13
CA ARG A 350 -2.78 4.83 -10.28
C ARG A 350 -4.02 3.95 -10.11
N LEU A 351 -3.92 2.92 -9.26
CA LEU A 351 -4.96 1.91 -9.14
C LEU A 351 -6.10 2.32 -8.19
N PRO A 352 -7.36 2.25 -8.64
CA PRO A 352 -8.52 2.33 -7.76
C PRO A 352 -8.44 1.28 -6.64
N GLU A 353 -8.90 1.63 -5.43
CA GLU A 353 -8.76 0.76 -4.25
C GLU A 353 -9.33 -0.65 -4.48
N HIS A 354 -10.48 -0.75 -5.16
CA HIS A 354 -11.15 -2.02 -5.46
C HIS A 354 -10.41 -2.89 -6.51
N LEU A 355 -9.47 -2.32 -7.27
CA LEU A 355 -8.64 -3.05 -8.26
C LEU A 355 -7.21 -3.29 -7.77
N ARG A 356 -6.77 -2.59 -6.72
CA ARG A 356 -5.39 -2.63 -6.22
C ARG A 356 -4.92 -4.06 -5.95
N GLY A 357 -5.68 -4.85 -5.19
CA GLY A 357 -5.33 -6.24 -4.90
C GLY A 357 -5.24 -7.13 -6.16
N ARG A 358 -6.10 -6.88 -7.16
CA ARG A 358 -6.18 -7.66 -8.41
C ARG A 358 -4.97 -7.40 -9.30
N VAL A 359 -4.59 -6.14 -9.45
CA VAL A 359 -3.42 -5.75 -10.26
C VAL A 359 -2.11 -6.02 -9.52
N MET A 360 -2.08 -5.96 -8.18
CA MET A 360 -0.92 -6.41 -7.40
C MET A 360 -0.69 -7.92 -7.50
N ALA A 361 -1.72 -8.73 -7.70
CA ALA A 361 -1.53 -10.14 -8.05
C ALA A 361 -0.85 -10.31 -9.42
N LEU A 362 -1.23 -9.49 -10.42
CA LEU A 362 -0.54 -9.47 -11.72
C LEU A 362 0.90 -8.96 -11.60
N TRP A 363 1.18 -8.01 -10.70
CA TRP A 363 2.54 -7.57 -10.37
C TRP A 363 3.39 -8.72 -9.81
N MET A 364 2.83 -9.56 -8.93
CA MET A 364 3.55 -10.74 -8.43
C MET A 364 3.88 -11.71 -9.56
N VAL A 365 2.94 -11.97 -10.46
CA VAL A 365 3.17 -12.80 -11.66
C VAL A 365 4.21 -12.16 -12.58
N ALA A 366 4.16 -10.85 -12.79
CA ALA A 366 5.12 -10.13 -13.61
C ALA A 366 6.54 -10.22 -13.06
N PHE A 367 6.71 -10.09 -11.73
CA PHE A 367 8.03 -10.10 -11.08
C PHE A 367 8.58 -11.51 -10.84
N ILE A 368 7.76 -12.41 -10.29
CA ILE A 368 8.19 -13.78 -9.92
C ILE A 368 8.10 -14.71 -11.13
N GLY A 369 7.05 -14.57 -11.95
CA GLY A 369 6.79 -15.44 -13.09
C GLY A 369 7.71 -15.21 -14.28
N SER A 370 8.39 -14.07 -14.37
CA SER A 370 9.41 -13.86 -15.40
C SER A 370 10.72 -14.59 -15.09
N ARG A 371 10.97 -14.96 -13.82
CA ARG A 371 12.25 -15.55 -13.39
C ARG A 371 12.54 -16.92 -14.00
N PRO A 372 11.62 -17.90 -14.03
CA PRO A 372 11.89 -19.18 -14.68
C PRO A 372 12.25 -19.04 -16.16
N LEU A 373 11.58 -18.11 -16.87
CA LEU A 373 11.89 -17.84 -18.27
C LEU A 373 13.27 -17.21 -18.43
N ALA A 374 13.59 -16.24 -17.57
CA ALA A 374 14.92 -15.63 -17.54
C ALA A 374 16.01 -16.66 -17.23
N ALA A 375 15.80 -17.53 -16.24
CA ALA A 375 16.73 -18.60 -15.86
C ALA A 375 17.03 -19.56 -17.02
N ALA A 376 15.99 -20.00 -17.74
CA ALA A 376 16.15 -20.86 -18.90
C ALA A 376 16.96 -20.19 -20.01
N ILE A 377 16.63 -18.92 -20.32
CA ILE A 377 17.30 -18.16 -21.39
C ILE A 377 18.74 -17.83 -21.00
N ASN A 378 18.97 -17.30 -19.80
CA ASN A 378 20.30 -16.89 -19.34
C ASN A 378 21.22 -18.11 -19.24
N GLY A 379 20.78 -19.19 -18.60
CA GLY A 379 21.56 -20.41 -18.48
C GLY A 379 21.84 -21.05 -19.84
N GLY A 380 20.84 -21.12 -20.73
CA GLY A 380 21.01 -21.67 -22.07
C GLY A 380 21.96 -20.86 -22.93
N VAL A 381 21.82 -19.53 -22.95
CA VAL A 381 22.74 -18.62 -23.67
C VAL A 381 24.14 -18.67 -23.09
N ALA A 382 24.28 -18.84 -21.78
CA ALA A 382 25.58 -18.94 -21.13
C ALA A 382 26.35 -20.20 -21.55
N ASP A 383 25.67 -21.35 -21.61
CA ASP A 383 26.29 -22.63 -21.98
C ASP A 383 26.58 -22.73 -23.48
N VAL A 384 25.69 -22.24 -24.35
CA VAL A 384 25.88 -22.32 -25.82
C VAL A 384 26.78 -21.21 -26.37
N ALA A 385 26.94 -20.10 -25.65
CA ALA A 385 27.70 -18.94 -26.10
C ALA A 385 28.63 -18.39 -25.01
N SER A 386 28.11 -17.58 -24.07
CA SER A 386 28.87 -17.14 -22.90
C SER A 386 28.00 -16.44 -21.86
N ALA A 387 28.44 -16.46 -20.60
CA ALA A 387 27.80 -15.71 -19.52
C ALA A 387 27.72 -14.19 -19.80
N ARG A 388 28.70 -13.65 -20.53
CA ARG A 388 28.72 -12.23 -20.94
C ARG A 388 27.57 -11.91 -21.90
N LEU A 389 27.33 -12.76 -22.90
CA LEU A 389 26.21 -12.58 -23.83
C LEU A 389 24.86 -12.75 -23.14
N ALA A 390 24.75 -13.68 -22.20
CA ALA A 390 23.55 -13.83 -21.38
C ALA A 390 23.22 -12.57 -20.56
N LEU A 391 24.23 -11.90 -19.97
CA LEU A 391 24.04 -10.61 -19.31
C LEU A 391 23.54 -9.52 -20.26
N VAL A 392 24.02 -9.48 -21.50
CA VAL A 392 23.58 -8.50 -22.53
C VAL A 392 22.09 -8.66 -22.87
N VAL A 393 21.56 -9.89 -22.83
CA VAL A 393 20.10 -10.12 -22.99
C VAL A 393 19.33 -9.40 -21.88
N GLY A 394 19.76 -9.56 -20.62
CA GLY A 394 19.18 -8.84 -19.47
C GLY A 394 19.29 -7.32 -19.58
N VAL A 395 20.46 -6.80 -19.99
CA VAL A 395 20.67 -5.37 -20.26
C VAL A 395 19.68 -4.84 -21.30
N THR A 396 19.51 -5.57 -22.40
CA THR A 396 18.62 -5.17 -23.49
C THR A 396 17.17 -5.08 -23.02
N VAL A 397 16.69 -6.09 -22.29
CA VAL A 397 15.34 -6.10 -21.72
C VAL A 397 15.11 -4.93 -20.76
N LEU A 398 16.09 -4.62 -19.90
CA LEU A 398 16.01 -3.49 -18.97
C LEU A 398 15.98 -2.13 -19.69
N LEU A 399 16.81 -1.94 -20.72
CA LEU A 399 16.87 -0.70 -21.50
C LEU A 399 15.59 -0.49 -22.31
N VAL A 400 15.02 -1.55 -22.90
CA VAL A 400 13.71 -1.49 -23.56
C VAL A 400 12.62 -1.06 -22.57
N GLY A 401 12.59 -1.66 -21.37
CA GLY A 401 11.67 -1.24 -20.30
C GLY A 401 11.87 0.22 -19.88
N ALA A 402 13.12 0.68 -19.75
CA ALA A 402 13.44 2.06 -19.41
C ALA A 402 12.99 3.05 -20.49
N ARG A 403 13.12 2.68 -21.78
CA ARG A 403 12.69 3.50 -22.91
C ARG A 403 11.17 3.58 -23.01
N ALA A 404 10.47 2.45 -22.84
CA ALA A 404 9.01 2.41 -22.82
C ALA A 404 8.44 3.31 -21.71
N GLY A 405 9.02 3.27 -20.51
CA GLY A 405 8.63 4.14 -19.40
C GLY A 405 8.81 5.64 -19.69
N ARG A 406 9.81 6.02 -20.49
CA ARG A 406 10.04 7.42 -20.91
C ARG A 406 9.12 7.87 -22.05
N ALA A 407 8.81 6.99 -23.01
CA ALA A 407 7.99 7.31 -24.17
C ALA A 407 6.55 7.70 -23.77
N ASP A 408 5.98 7.02 -22.78
CA ASP A 408 4.63 7.34 -22.28
C ASP A 408 4.56 8.63 -21.45
N GLN A 409 5.68 9.07 -20.86
CA GLN A 409 5.76 10.39 -20.21
C GLN A 409 5.69 11.51 -21.25
N PHE A 410 6.23 11.26 -22.45
CA PHE A 410 6.21 12.20 -23.56
C PHE A 410 4.83 12.31 -24.23
N THR A 411 4.04 11.24 -24.24
CA THR A 411 2.65 11.28 -24.73
C THR A 411 1.68 11.89 -23.70
N TRP A 412 1.92 11.68 -22.40
CA TRP A 412 1.18 12.37 -21.33
C TRP A 412 1.50 13.86 -21.26
N SER A 413 2.77 14.28 -21.45
CA SER A 413 3.09 15.70 -21.51
C SER A 413 2.44 16.35 -22.74
N ARG A 414 2.45 15.71 -23.92
CA ARG A 414 1.78 16.26 -25.12
C ARG A 414 0.26 16.41 -24.98
N SER A 415 -0.42 15.56 -24.21
CA SER A 415 -1.86 15.73 -23.95
C SER A 415 -2.17 16.82 -22.92
N VAL A 416 -1.22 17.16 -22.05
CA VAL A 416 -1.31 18.31 -21.14
C VAL A 416 -0.92 19.63 -21.84
N TRP A 417 -0.03 19.59 -22.83
CA TRP A 417 0.44 20.76 -23.60
C TRP A 417 -0.36 21.07 -24.87
N SER A 418 -1.34 20.24 -25.27
CA SER A 418 -2.23 20.52 -26.40
C SER A 418 -3.49 21.32 -26.03
N VAL A 419 -3.62 21.75 -24.77
CA VAL A 419 -4.60 22.78 -24.38
C VAL A 419 -3.90 24.14 -24.38
N ARG A 420 -3.42 24.59 -25.54
CA ARG A 420 -3.09 25.99 -25.78
C ARG A 420 -4.25 26.63 -26.56
N ALA A 421 -4.99 27.47 -25.83
CA ALA A 421 -5.77 28.62 -26.28
C ALA A 421 -6.69 28.45 -27.50
N ALA A 422 -7.98 28.29 -27.21
CA ALA A 422 -9.05 28.80 -28.09
C ALA A 422 -10.24 29.28 -27.24
N THR A 423 -10.03 30.30 -26.41
CA THR A 423 -11.14 31.17 -25.98
C THR A 423 -11.38 32.20 -27.08
N CYS A 424 -12.20 31.83 -28.06
CA CYS A 424 -12.85 32.80 -28.93
C CYS A 424 -14.14 33.25 -28.29
N ASP A 425 -14.50 34.52 -28.43
CA ASP A 425 -15.85 34.97 -28.11
C ASP A 425 -16.86 34.43 -29.16
N ARG A 426 -18.15 34.72 -28.98
CA ARG A 426 -19.23 34.25 -29.87
C ARG A 426 -19.13 34.72 -31.33
N SER A 427 -18.15 35.55 -31.68
CA SER A 427 -17.86 36.02 -33.04
C SER A 427 -16.58 35.42 -33.66
N GLY A 428 -15.87 34.55 -32.95
CA GLY A 428 -14.72 33.81 -33.50
C GLY A 428 -13.40 34.58 -33.50
N ARG A 429 -13.26 35.67 -32.73
CA ARG A 429 -11.98 36.40 -32.58
C ARG A 429 -11.25 36.03 -31.28
N PRO A 430 -9.91 35.89 -31.29
CA PRO A 430 -9.13 35.63 -30.08
C PRO A 430 -9.11 36.87 -29.18
N VAL A 431 -9.48 36.68 -27.90
CA VAL A 431 -9.49 37.75 -26.89
C VAL A 431 -8.07 37.95 -26.34
N HIS A 432 -7.45 39.09 -26.63
CA HIS A 432 -6.25 39.54 -25.92
C HIS A 432 -6.65 40.10 -24.56
N LEU A 433 -6.23 39.45 -23.47
CA LEU A 433 -6.34 39.99 -22.13
C LEU A 433 -5.23 41.04 -21.93
N SER A 434 -5.61 42.32 -21.85
CA SER A 434 -4.71 43.40 -21.43
C SER A 434 -4.37 43.25 -19.94
N PRO A 435 -3.09 43.37 -19.53
CA PRO A 435 -2.71 43.36 -18.13
C PRO A 435 -3.00 44.74 -17.53
N GLY A 436 -4.10 44.87 -16.79
CA GLY A 436 -4.51 46.16 -16.24
C GLY A 436 -5.62 46.06 -15.21
N VAL A 437 -5.36 45.40 -14.08
CA VAL A 437 -6.01 45.70 -12.80
C VAL A 437 -4.96 45.52 -11.71
N GLY A 438 -4.54 46.65 -11.13
CA GLY A 438 -3.52 46.72 -10.09
C GLY A 438 -3.97 46.01 -8.82
N TRP A 439 -3.09 45.18 -8.29
CA TRP A 439 -3.12 44.73 -6.91
C TRP A 439 -2.79 45.94 -6.03
N ALA A 440 -3.73 46.36 -5.19
CA ALA A 440 -3.40 47.27 -4.11
C ALA A 440 -2.43 46.54 -3.17
N THR A 441 -1.21 47.08 -3.04
CA THR A 441 -0.23 46.79 -2.01
C THR A 441 -0.91 46.76 -0.63
N MET A 442 -1.09 45.57 -0.04
CA MET A 442 -1.09 45.48 1.43
C MET A 442 0.34 45.78 1.87
N ALA A 443 0.48 46.82 2.68
CA ALA A 443 1.74 47.20 3.30
C ALA A 443 2.30 46.03 4.12
N ASP A 444 3.62 45.81 4.00
CA ASP A 444 4.38 44.95 4.91
C ASP A 444 4.16 45.40 6.37
N PRO A 445 4.03 44.46 7.33
CA PRO A 445 4.04 44.82 8.74
C PRO A 445 5.40 45.42 9.12
N PRO A 446 5.45 46.40 10.05
CA PRO A 446 6.72 47.02 10.43
C PRO A 446 7.62 46.02 11.17
N ASP A 447 8.91 46.12 10.86
CA ASP A 447 10.02 45.37 11.43
C ASP A 447 10.17 45.68 12.93
N PRO A 448 10.16 44.70 13.86
CA PRO A 448 10.34 44.98 15.28
C PRO A 448 11.84 45.13 15.60
N ALA A 449 12.37 46.34 15.43
CA ALA A 449 13.66 46.72 15.97
C ALA A 449 13.53 47.12 17.46
N GLY A 450 14.00 46.27 18.38
CA GLY A 450 14.22 46.59 19.79
C GLY A 450 14.30 45.34 20.70
N PRO A 451 15.21 45.27 21.69
CA PRO A 451 15.32 44.10 22.56
C PRO A 451 14.16 44.10 23.56
N GLY A 452 13.10 43.36 23.24
CA GLY A 452 12.03 43.04 24.20
C GLY A 452 12.55 42.13 25.32
N PRO A 453 11.91 42.15 26.50
CA PRO A 453 12.30 41.30 27.62
C PRO A 453 12.26 39.83 27.20
N THR A 454 13.33 39.09 27.49
CA THR A 454 13.42 37.64 27.28
C THR A 454 12.20 36.96 27.90
N PRO A 455 11.48 36.09 27.16
CA PRO A 455 10.39 35.32 27.74
C PRO A 455 10.94 34.45 28.88
N PRO A 456 10.20 34.26 29.99
CA PRO A 456 10.61 33.32 31.01
C PRO A 456 10.78 31.92 30.38
N GLU A 457 11.85 31.21 30.75
CA GLU A 457 12.03 29.82 30.34
C GLU A 457 10.77 29.01 30.71
N PRO A 458 10.18 28.25 29.77
CA PRO A 458 9.03 27.43 30.08
C PRO A 458 9.43 26.37 31.10
N ASP A 459 8.61 26.25 32.16
CA ASP A 459 8.77 25.25 33.20
C ASP A 459 8.88 23.84 32.58
N ALA A 460 9.69 22.98 33.19
CA ALA A 460 10.03 21.66 32.64
C ALA A 460 8.80 20.73 32.52
N SER A 461 7.65 21.14 33.06
CA SER A 461 6.34 20.49 33.00
C SER A 461 5.58 20.73 31.68
N ASP A 462 5.93 21.74 30.88
CA ASP A 462 5.20 22.16 29.66
C ASP A 462 5.84 21.69 28.34
N ARG A 463 6.81 20.77 28.40
CA ARG A 463 7.36 20.15 27.18
C ARG A 463 6.36 19.15 26.59
N VAL A 464 5.45 19.66 25.76
CA VAL A 464 4.60 18.83 24.90
C VAL A 464 5.50 18.10 23.90
N ASP A 465 5.54 16.78 23.99
CA ASP A 465 6.18 15.91 23.01
C ASP A 465 5.50 16.10 21.64
N PRO A 466 6.21 16.61 20.60
CA PRO A 466 5.62 16.82 19.28
C PRO A 466 5.26 15.51 18.55
N THR A 467 5.56 14.35 19.17
CA THR A 467 5.21 13.00 18.67
C THR A 467 4.02 12.37 19.40
N ALA A 468 3.51 12.98 20.48
CA ALA A 468 2.30 12.53 21.15
C ALA A 468 1.06 13.03 20.38
N ALA A 469 0.29 12.12 19.79
CA ALA A 469 -1.02 12.49 19.26
C ALA A 469 -1.90 12.99 20.42
N PRO A 470 -2.61 14.12 20.29
CA PRO A 470 -3.50 14.59 21.35
C PRO A 470 -4.52 13.50 21.68
N GLU A 471 -4.62 13.14 22.96
CA GLU A 471 -5.57 12.13 23.43
C GLU A 471 -6.99 12.68 23.18
N VAL A 472 -7.75 12.07 22.26
CA VAL A 472 -9.12 12.54 21.95
C VAL A 472 -10.05 12.06 23.05
N GLY A 473 -10.52 12.99 23.88
CA GLY A 473 -11.51 12.71 24.92
C GLY A 473 -11.17 13.36 26.25
N VAL A 474 -12.01 13.06 27.23
CA VAL A 474 -11.84 13.46 28.63
C VAL A 474 -11.84 12.23 29.52
N GLY A 475 -11.09 12.28 30.62
CA GLY A 475 -11.09 11.23 31.65
C GLY A 475 -12.41 11.17 32.42
N PRO A 476 -12.51 10.32 33.46
CA PRO A 476 -13.64 10.32 34.37
C PRO A 476 -13.96 11.72 34.92
N TRP A 477 -15.24 11.97 35.19
CA TRP A 477 -15.71 13.24 35.75
C TRP A 477 -14.97 13.59 37.03
N GLN A 478 -14.41 14.80 37.07
CA GLN A 478 -13.67 15.32 38.22
C GLN A 478 -14.57 16.30 38.97
N GLY A 479 -15.04 15.90 40.16
CA GLY A 479 -15.89 16.73 41.02
C GLY A 479 -17.20 16.05 41.45
N PRO A 480 -18.11 16.77 42.13
CA PRO A 480 -19.45 16.27 42.45
C PRO A 480 -20.16 15.86 41.17
N TRP A 481 -20.78 14.67 41.16
CA TRP A 481 -21.52 14.22 40.00
C TRP A 481 -22.69 15.18 39.71
N PRO A 482 -23.02 15.41 38.42
CA PRO A 482 -24.25 16.09 38.04
C PRO A 482 -25.48 15.43 38.70
N ASP A 483 -26.57 16.18 38.86
CA ASP A 483 -27.80 15.70 39.48
C ASP A 483 -28.19 14.30 38.92
N PRO A 484 -28.30 13.26 39.77
CA PRO A 484 -28.68 11.91 39.35
C PRO A 484 -30.00 11.84 38.57
N GLY A 485 -30.85 12.87 38.67
CA GLY A 485 -32.10 12.99 37.91
C GLY A 485 -31.99 13.66 36.53
N ASP A 486 -30.84 14.22 36.13
CA ASP A 486 -30.69 14.88 34.83
C ASP A 486 -30.51 13.85 33.69
N PRO A 487 -31.51 13.67 32.80
CA PRO A 487 -31.48 12.64 31.76
C PRO A 487 -30.45 12.91 30.65
N ARG A 488 -29.78 14.07 30.69
CA ARG A 488 -28.75 14.42 29.70
C ARG A 488 -27.47 13.65 29.92
N TYR A 489 -27.09 13.34 31.15
CA TYR A 489 -25.80 12.74 31.45
C TYR A 489 -25.86 11.20 31.43
N ASP A 490 -24.81 10.59 30.91
CA ASP A 490 -24.61 9.14 30.88
C ASP A 490 -23.72 8.72 32.06
N PRO A 491 -24.25 7.95 33.04
CA PRO A 491 -23.51 7.51 34.21
C PRO A 491 -22.23 6.73 33.90
N GLU A 492 -22.21 5.97 32.80
CA GLU A 492 -21.03 5.18 32.39
C GLU A 492 -19.92 6.10 31.86
N LEU A 493 -20.28 7.15 31.14
CA LEU A 493 -19.32 8.13 30.64
C LEU A 493 -18.77 9.00 31.77
N LEU A 494 -19.61 9.37 32.75
CA LEU A 494 -19.16 10.09 33.93
C LEU A 494 -18.15 9.26 34.74
N ALA A 495 -18.39 7.97 34.91
CA ALA A 495 -17.52 7.07 35.68
C ALA A 495 -16.19 6.73 34.98
N HIS A 496 -16.19 6.58 33.66
CA HIS A 496 -15.05 6.01 32.93
C HIS A 496 -14.37 6.98 31.95
N GLY A 497 -14.97 8.16 31.75
CA GLY A 497 -14.52 9.16 30.80
C GLY A 497 -15.19 9.05 29.43
N ASP A 498 -15.17 10.15 28.68
CA ASP A 498 -15.80 10.26 27.37
C ASP A 498 -14.75 10.44 26.27
N ARG A 499 -14.49 9.34 25.53
CA ARG A 499 -13.56 9.30 24.39
C ARG A 499 -14.22 9.52 23.03
N ARG A 500 -15.50 9.89 22.98
CA ARG A 500 -16.23 10.09 21.71
C ARG A 500 -15.70 11.33 21.00
N ASN A 501 -15.83 11.40 19.68
CA ASN A 501 -15.47 12.59 18.91
C ASN A 501 -16.66 13.57 18.87
N VAL A 502 -16.95 14.19 20.01
CA VAL A 502 -18.01 15.20 20.21
C VAL A 502 -17.39 16.49 20.71
N ALA A 503 -18.05 17.62 20.45
CA ALA A 503 -17.63 18.92 21.00
C ALA A 503 -17.66 18.88 22.54
N ASP A 504 -16.81 19.68 23.19
CA ASP A 504 -16.58 19.56 24.63
C ASP A 504 -17.84 19.86 25.48
N ARG A 505 -18.74 20.70 24.98
CA ARG A 505 -20.05 20.95 25.62
C ARG A 505 -20.97 19.72 25.71
N TYR A 506 -20.72 18.70 24.88
CA TYR A 506 -21.51 17.46 24.82
C TYR A 506 -20.84 16.29 25.52
N ARG A 507 -19.73 16.53 26.21
CA ARG A 507 -19.04 15.48 26.96
C ARG A 507 -19.98 14.91 28.01
N TYR A 508 -19.92 13.59 28.15
CA TYR A 508 -20.72 12.82 29.08
C TYR A 508 -22.22 12.80 28.77
N TRP A 509 -22.70 13.49 27.73
CA TRP A 509 -24.12 13.48 27.40
C TRP A 509 -24.53 12.18 26.68
N THR A 510 -25.76 11.74 26.90
CA THR A 510 -26.38 10.64 26.15
C THR A 510 -26.51 11.02 24.67
N VAL A 511 -26.58 10.02 23.78
CA VAL A 511 -26.76 10.28 22.34
C VAL A 511 -28.08 11.00 22.08
N GLU A 512 -29.12 10.63 22.84
CA GLU A 512 -30.47 11.18 22.80
C GLU A 512 -30.48 12.65 23.21
N ALA A 513 -29.76 13.03 24.27
CA ALA A 513 -29.65 14.41 24.70
C ALA A 513 -28.90 15.29 23.69
N ILE A 514 -27.82 14.78 23.10
CA ILE A 514 -27.08 15.49 22.04
C ILE A 514 -27.98 15.70 20.82
N ARG A 515 -28.74 14.67 20.41
CA ARG A 515 -29.70 14.79 19.30
C ARG A 515 -30.77 15.84 19.59
N ALA A 516 -31.38 15.78 20.77
CA ALA A 516 -32.44 16.70 21.16
C ALA A 516 -31.94 18.16 21.20
N ASP A 517 -30.72 18.39 21.67
CA ASP A 517 -30.15 19.73 21.66
C ASP A 517 -29.83 20.22 20.23
N LEU A 518 -29.16 19.40 19.41
CA LEU A 518 -28.88 19.73 18.01
C LEU A 518 -30.15 20.06 17.22
N ASP A 519 -31.23 19.33 17.46
CA ASP A 519 -32.54 19.50 16.81
C ASP A 519 -33.16 20.89 17.06
N ARG A 520 -32.78 21.60 18.15
CA ARG A 520 -33.26 22.95 18.45
C ARG A 520 -32.76 24.01 17.47
N PHE A 521 -31.62 23.77 16.82
CA PHE A 521 -30.95 24.75 15.96
C PHE A 521 -30.44 24.14 14.65
N ARG A 522 -31.03 23.03 14.19
CA ARG A 522 -30.74 22.50 12.84
C ARG A 522 -31.12 23.52 11.79
N HIS A 523 -30.24 23.66 10.80
CA HIS A 523 -30.54 24.46 9.63
C HIS A 523 -31.57 23.74 8.75
N PRO A 524 -32.50 24.48 8.11
CA PRO A 524 -33.61 23.90 7.35
C PRO A 524 -33.21 23.20 6.05
N PHE A 525 -31.94 23.27 5.64
CA PHE A 525 -31.48 22.59 4.44
C PHE A 525 -31.25 21.10 4.69
N HIS A 526 -31.52 20.32 3.65
CA HIS A 526 -31.24 18.90 3.59
C HIS A 526 -30.09 18.61 2.62
N VAL A 527 -29.50 17.43 2.77
CA VAL A 527 -28.45 16.96 1.87
C VAL A 527 -28.86 15.59 1.35
N ALA A 528 -28.87 15.42 0.03
CA ALA A 528 -29.19 14.15 -0.61
C ALA A 528 -27.97 13.60 -1.37
N VAL A 529 -27.79 12.28 -1.34
CA VAL A 529 -26.69 11.61 -2.05
C VAL A 529 -27.17 10.34 -2.74
N GLU A 530 -26.83 10.23 -4.02
CA GLU A 530 -27.15 9.08 -4.86
C GLU A 530 -26.28 7.85 -4.52
N ASN A 531 -26.91 6.69 -4.30
CA ASN A 531 -26.29 5.43 -3.89
C ASN A 531 -26.69 4.25 -4.80
N TRP A 532 -26.18 4.22 -6.03
CA TRP A 532 -26.58 3.21 -7.02
C TRP A 532 -25.47 2.20 -7.36
N ARG A 533 -24.20 2.60 -7.25
CA ARG A 533 -23.03 1.72 -7.48
C ARG A 533 -22.19 1.48 -6.21
N HIS A 534 -21.66 2.56 -5.63
CA HIS A 534 -20.78 2.57 -4.45
C HIS A 534 -21.13 3.68 -3.46
N ASP A 535 -20.76 3.53 -2.20
CA ASP A 535 -21.15 4.39 -1.07
C ASP A 535 -20.00 5.22 -0.46
N PHE A 536 -18.85 5.28 -1.14
CA PHE A 536 -17.57 5.75 -0.56
C PHE A 536 -17.61 7.12 0.13
N ASN A 537 -18.43 8.05 -0.37
CA ASN A 537 -18.51 9.41 0.18
C ASN A 537 -19.71 9.65 1.11
N ILE A 538 -20.65 8.71 1.24
CA ILE A 538 -21.85 8.93 2.04
C ILE A 538 -21.48 9.21 3.50
N GLY A 539 -20.47 8.51 4.03
CA GLY A 539 -19.95 8.78 5.38
C GLY A 539 -19.35 10.18 5.56
N ALA A 540 -18.61 10.67 4.55
CA ALA A 540 -18.07 12.03 4.58
C ALA A 540 -19.18 13.08 4.48
N VAL A 541 -20.19 12.84 3.64
CA VAL A 541 -21.38 13.70 3.52
C VAL A 541 -22.16 13.75 4.84
N VAL A 542 -22.35 12.61 5.52
CA VAL A 542 -23.00 12.55 6.84
C VAL A 542 -22.21 13.33 7.89
N ARG A 543 -20.88 13.22 7.86
CA ARG A 543 -20.01 13.98 8.78
C ARG A 543 -20.10 15.48 8.54
N ASN A 544 -20.02 15.91 7.28
CA ASN A 544 -20.15 17.31 6.91
C ASN A 544 -21.54 17.84 7.29
N ALA A 545 -22.60 17.08 7.02
CA ALA A 545 -23.96 17.45 7.38
C ALA A 545 -24.15 17.60 8.89
N ASN A 546 -23.48 16.79 9.70
CA ASN A 546 -23.51 16.97 11.16
C ASN A 546 -22.70 18.20 11.60
N ALA A 547 -21.52 18.41 11.01
CA ALA A 547 -20.66 19.56 11.31
C ALA A 547 -21.35 20.90 10.98
N PHE A 548 -22.09 20.96 9.88
CA PHE A 548 -22.90 22.12 9.48
C PHE A 548 -24.35 22.05 10.00
N ASN A 549 -24.66 21.14 10.94
CA ASN A 549 -25.98 20.93 11.53
C ASN A 549 -27.18 20.96 10.57
N ALA A 550 -27.06 20.28 9.42
CA ALA A 550 -28.14 20.13 8.44
C ALA A 550 -29.34 19.38 9.04
N ALA A 551 -30.55 19.62 8.50
CA ALA A 551 -31.79 19.02 8.98
C ALA A 551 -31.80 17.48 8.86
N THR A 552 -31.46 16.94 7.69
CA THR A 552 -31.43 15.49 7.45
C THR A 552 -30.56 15.15 6.25
N VAL A 553 -29.84 14.04 6.34
CA VAL A 553 -29.17 13.40 5.20
C VAL A 553 -30.10 12.38 4.55
N ARG A 554 -30.24 12.44 3.23
CA ARG A 554 -31.16 11.62 2.44
C ARG A 554 -30.36 10.73 1.49
N VAL A 555 -30.37 9.43 1.74
CA VAL A 555 -29.72 8.45 0.87
C VAL A 555 -30.71 8.00 -0.20
N VAL A 556 -30.36 8.18 -1.47
CA VAL A 556 -31.22 7.88 -2.62
C VAL A 556 -30.74 6.60 -3.31
N GLY A 557 -31.62 5.65 -3.59
CA GLY A 557 -31.25 4.38 -4.22
C GLY A 557 -31.05 3.27 -3.19
N ARG A 558 -29.86 2.66 -3.11
CA ARG A 558 -29.59 1.56 -2.20
C ARG A 558 -29.66 2.03 -0.74
N ARG A 559 -30.42 1.31 0.09
CA ARG A 559 -30.60 1.62 1.52
C ARG A 559 -29.34 1.38 2.36
N ARG A 560 -28.54 0.37 2.01
CA ARG A 560 -27.30 0.02 2.74
C ARG A 560 -26.13 0.85 2.23
N TRP A 561 -25.36 1.40 3.17
CA TRP A 561 -24.14 2.14 2.91
C TRP A 561 -23.13 1.96 4.07
N ASN A 562 -21.85 2.20 3.79
CA ASN A 562 -20.73 1.99 4.69
C ASN A 562 -20.61 3.10 5.73
N ARG A 563 -21.14 2.84 6.93
CA ARG A 563 -21.15 3.79 8.06
C ARG A 563 -19.78 4.08 8.67
N ARG A 564 -18.74 3.28 8.36
CA ARG A 564 -17.39 3.50 8.92
C ARG A 564 -16.83 4.88 8.55
N GLY A 565 -17.13 5.35 7.33
CA GLY A 565 -16.72 6.68 6.88
C GLY A 565 -17.40 7.83 7.65
N ALA A 566 -18.50 7.58 8.35
CA ALA A 566 -19.17 8.58 9.18
C ALA A 566 -18.53 8.74 10.57
N MET A 567 -17.59 7.88 10.98
CA MET A 567 -16.96 7.92 12.31
C MET A 567 -17.96 8.05 13.46
N VAL A 568 -19.03 7.26 13.41
CA VAL A 568 -20.11 7.21 14.43
C VAL A 568 -20.99 8.47 14.47
N THR A 569 -20.71 9.47 13.62
CA THR A 569 -21.51 10.70 13.55
C THR A 569 -22.93 10.46 13.01
N ASP A 570 -23.19 9.33 12.34
CA ASP A 570 -24.53 8.89 11.97
C ASP A 570 -25.45 8.65 13.19
N ARG A 571 -24.87 8.52 14.39
CA ARG A 571 -25.65 8.48 15.64
C ARG A 571 -26.17 9.84 16.06
N TYR A 572 -25.67 10.97 15.57
CA TYR A 572 -26.13 12.31 15.99
C TYR A 572 -26.90 13.05 14.88
N GLN A 573 -26.83 12.55 13.65
CA GLN A 573 -27.49 13.13 12.48
C GLN A 573 -28.69 12.26 12.04
N HIS A 574 -29.77 12.91 11.62
CA HIS A 574 -30.92 12.26 10.99
C HIS A 574 -30.54 11.75 9.60
N VAL A 575 -30.84 10.47 9.33
CA VAL A 575 -30.59 9.83 8.03
C VAL A 575 -31.88 9.17 7.55
N ALA A 576 -32.41 9.66 6.43
CA ALA A 576 -33.59 9.12 5.75
C ALA A 576 -33.21 8.44 4.43
N HIS A 577 -34.06 7.55 3.94
CA HIS A 577 -33.83 6.78 2.71
C HIS A 577 -34.97 7.01 1.71
N HIS A 578 -34.61 7.15 0.44
CA HIS A 578 -35.51 7.25 -0.71
C HIS A 578 -35.17 6.14 -1.70
N GLN A 579 -36.19 5.50 -2.26
CA GLN A 579 -36.00 4.42 -3.23
C GLN A 579 -35.31 4.91 -4.50
N ASP A 580 -35.67 6.10 -4.98
CA ASP A 580 -35.11 6.72 -6.18
C ASP A 580 -35.20 8.25 -6.16
N VAL A 581 -34.67 8.90 -7.20
CA VAL A 581 -34.64 10.37 -7.27
C VAL A 581 -36.03 10.94 -7.50
N ALA A 582 -36.94 10.19 -8.13
CA ALA A 582 -38.34 10.61 -8.30
C ALA A 582 -39.06 10.66 -6.95
N ALA A 583 -38.85 9.66 -6.09
CA ALA A 583 -39.36 9.64 -4.72
C ALA A 583 -38.78 10.78 -3.88
N LEU A 584 -37.48 11.09 -4.03
CA LEU A 584 -36.87 12.24 -3.39
C LEU A 584 -37.52 13.55 -3.86
N ALA A 585 -37.71 13.73 -5.16
CA ALA A 585 -38.29 14.94 -5.74
C ALA A 585 -39.76 15.13 -5.33
N ALA A 586 -40.55 14.06 -5.31
CA ALA A 586 -41.92 14.08 -4.79
C ALA A 586 -41.94 14.55 -3.33
N TRP A 587 -41.12 13.92 -2.48
CA TRP A 587 -40.99 14.30 -1.08
C TRP A 587 -40.52 15.76 -0.90
N ALA A 588 -39.55 16.23 -1.70
CA ALA A 588 -39.03 17.58 -1.61
C ALA A 588 -40.11 18.63 -1.94
N ARG A 589 -40.94 18.37 -2.95
CA ARG A 589 -42.08 19.22 -3.31
C ARG A 589 -43.12 19.26 -2.19
N ASP A 590 -43.49 18.11 -1.63
CA ASP A 590 -44.45 18.03 -0.52
C ASP A 590 -43.95 18.76 0.73
N ALA A 591 -42.64 18.76 0.94
CA ALA A 591 -41.98 19.48 2.03
C ALA A 591 -41.71 20.98 1.73
N GLY A 592 -42.07 21.48 0.55
CA GLY A 592 -41.81 22.86 0.14
C GLY A 592 -40.33 23.21 -0.01
N LEU A 593 -39.48 22.24 -0.38
CA LEU A 593 -38.03 22.39 -0.51
C LEU A 593 -37.58 22.42 -1.96
N THR A 594 -36.74 23.39 -2.32
CA THR A 594 -36.10 23.45 -3.65
C THR A 594 -35.00 22.39 -3.77
N LEU A 595 -35.05 21.52 -4.78
CA LEU A 595 -34.08 20.48 -5.04
C LEU A 595 -32.95 21.01 -5.94
N ILE A 596 -31.77 21.21 -5.39
CA ILE A 596 -30.61 21.78 -6.09
C ILE A 596 -29.58 20.68 -6.37
N GLY A 597 -29.31 20.43 -7.64
CA GLY A 597 -28.23 19.56 -8.06
C GLY A 597 -26.87 20.27 -7.95
N VAL A 598 -25.88 19.63 -7.32
CA VAL A 598 -24.51 20.13 -7.26
C VAL A 598 -23.60 19.29 -8.14
N ASP A 599 -23.27 19.80 -9.32
CA ASP A 599 -22.42 19.13 -10.31
C ASP A 599 -21.85 20.13 -11.33
N ASN A 600 -20.76 19.78 -12.02
CA ASN A 600 -20.11 20.63 -13.03
C ASN A 600 -20.57 20.33 -14.47
N LEU A 601 -21.85 20.00 -14.62
CA LEU A 601 -22.47 19.70 -15.91
C LEU A 601 -22.73 20.98 -16.72
N PRO A 602 -22.83 20.88 -18.06
CA PRO A 602 -23.19 22.02 -18.90
C PRO A 602 -24.49 22.68 -18.44
N GLY A 603 -24.49 24.02 -18.34
CA GLY A 603 -25.65 24.80 -17.90
C GLY A 603 -25.71 25.06 -16.38
N ALA A 604 -24.81 24.47 -15.59
CA ALA A 604 -24.71 24.76 -14.16
C ALA A 604 -24.26 26.21 -13.90
N ARG A 605 -24.88 26.86 -12.90
CA ARG A 605 -24.46 28.20 -12.43
C ARG A 605 -23.36 28.08 -11.38
N LEU A 606 -22.36 28.96 -11.40
CA LEU A 606 -21.30 28.94 -10.39
C LEU A 606 -21.88 29.14 -8.99
N LEU A 607 -21.55 28.22 -8.08
CA LEU A 607 -22.10 28.16 -6.72
C LEU A 607 -22.06 29.52 -5.98
N PRO A 608 -20.96 30.31 -6.01
CA PRO A 608 -20.91 31.62 -5.35
C PRO A 608 -21.91 32.66 -5.90
N ALA A 609 -22.33 32.53 -7.16
CA ALA A 609 -23.24 33.46 -7.83
C ALA A 609 -24.66 32.89 -8.00
N ALA A 610 -24.85 31.58 -7.81
CA ALA A 610 -26.14 30.93 -7.93
C ALA A 610 -27.06 31.23 -6.75
N ALA A 611 -28.38 31.23 -6.96
CA ALA A 611 -29.35 31.32 -5.87
C ALA A 611 -29.34 30.01 -5.06
N LEU A 612 -29.19 30.12 -3.74
CA LEU A 612 -29.27 29.02 -2.77
C LEU A 612 -30.37 29.40 -1.77
N PRO A 613 -31.61 28.87 -1.89
CA PRO A 613 -32.70 29.15 -0.95
C PRO A 613 -32.40 28.64 0.46
N ARG A 614 -33.07 29.22 1.47
CA ARG A 614 -32.98 28.73 2.86
C ARG A 614 -33.53 27.30 2.98
N ALA A 615 -34.69 27.04 2.38
CA ALA A 615 -35.36 25.76 2.42
C ALA A 615 -35.04 24.97 1.13
N CYS A 616 -33.97 24.18 1.15
CA CYS A 616 -33.52 23.43 -0.03
C CYS A 616 -32.97 22.04 0.30
N VAL A 617 -32.88 21.19 -0.72
CA VAL A 617 -32.14 19.92 -0.71
C VAL A 617 -30.93 20.05 -1.63
N LEU A 618 -29.72 19.92 -1.09
CA LEU A 618 -28.49 19.86 -1.88
C LEU A 618 -28.26 18.41 -2.33
N LEU A 619 -28.51 18.11 -3.59
CA LEU A 619 -28.39 16.78 -4.18
C LEU A 619 -27.02 16.58 -4.83
N PHE A 620 -26.33 15.54 -4.38
CA PHE A 620 -25.03 15.12 -4.89
C PHE A 620 -25.14 13.80 -5.63
N GLY A 621 -24.53 13.77 -6.80
CA GLY A 621 -24.41 12.56 -7.61
C GLY A 621 -23.35 11.59 -7.11
N GLN A 622 -23.15 10.55 -7.91
CA GLN A 622 -22.14 9.53 -7.66
C GLN A 622 -20.74 10.06 -8.00
N GLU A 623 -19.72 9.67 -7.23
CA GLU A 623 -18.34 10.01 -7.54
C GLU A 623 -17.90 9.40 -8.89
N GLY A 624 -17.43 10.26 -9.80
CA GLY A 624 -17.08 9.92 -11.17
C GLY A 624 -18.15 10.35 -12.19
N PRO A 625 -19.33 9.69 -12.26
CA PRO A 625 -20.37 10.04 -13.23
C PRO A 625 -21.12 11.33 -12.92
N GLY A 626 -21.05 11.82 -11.67
CA GLY A 626 -21.86 12.94 -11.21
C GLY A 626 -23.33 12.56 -11.02
N LEU A 627 -24.22 13.53 -11.16
CA LEU A 627 -25.68 13.36 -11.09
C LEU A 627 -26.16 12.47 -12.22
N SER A 628 -27.03 11.51 -11.87
CA SER A 628 -27.72 10.67 -12.85
C SER A 628 -28.60 11.49 -13.79
N HIS A 629 -28.95 10.95 -14.95
CA HIS A 629 -29.87 11.61 -15.88
C HIS A 629 -31.21 11.93 -15.21
N ALA A 630 -31.77 10.95 -14.50
CA ALA A 630 -33.01 11.10 -13.74
C ALA A 630 -32.90 12.22 -12.69
N ALA A 631 -31.73 12.38 -12.04
CA ALA A 631 -31.51 13.49 -11.13
C ALA A 631 -31.50 14.85 -11.82
N ARG A 632 -30.91 14.95 -13.02
CA ARG A 632 -30.88 16.19 -13.80
C ARG A 632 -32.25 16.65 -14.26
N GLU A 633 -33.16 15.71 -14.50
CA GLU A 633 -34.53 16.00 -14.94
C GLU A 633 -35.44 16.51 -13.82
N VAL A 634 -35.10 16.25 -12.56
CA VAL A 634 -35.97 16.56 -11.41
C VAL A 634 -35.43 17.64 -10.49
N VAL A 635 -34.19 18.10 -10.68
CA VAL A 635 -33.64 19.24 -9.92
C VAL A 635 -34.22 20.55 -10.45
N ASP A 636 -34.56 21.47 -9.53
CA ASP A 636 -35.08 22.80 -9.85
C ASP A 636 -33.96 23.74 -10.34
N ALA A 637 -32.73 23.49 -9.90
CA ALA A 637 -31.55 24.25 -10.29
C ALA A 637 -30.29 23.40 -10.25
N LEU A 638 -29.32 23.75 -11.11
CA LEU A 638 -28.02 23.09 -11.19
C LEU A 638 -26.91 24.10 -10.88
N VAL A 639 -26.05 23.76 -9.92
CA VAL A 639 -24.96 24.61 -9.48
C VAL A 639 -23.62 23.87 -9.50
N SER A 640 -22.55 24.59 -9.80
CA SER A 640 -21.20 24.03 -9.91
C SER A 640 -20.20 24.78 -9.05
N ILE A 641 -19.31 24.06 -8.37
CA ILE A 641 -18.19 24.67 -7.64
C ILE A 641 -17.11 25.10 -8.65
N PRO A 642 -16.65 26.37 -8.63
CA PRO A 642 -15.56 26.83 -9.49
C PRO A 642 -14.30 25.98 -9.30
N GLN A 643 -13.70 25.53 -10.41
CA GLN A 643 -12.50 24.70 -10.42
C GLN A 643 -11.49 25.30 -11.41
N TYR A 644 -10.25 25.49 -10.96
CA TYR A 644 -9.18 26.13 -11.74
C TYR A 644 -8.02 25.17 -12.08
N GLY A 645 -8.06 23.96 -11.53
CA GLY A 645 -7.04 22.92 -11.76
C GLY A 645 -7.36 22.00 -12.94
N SER A 646 -6.48 21.04 -13.20
CA SER A 646 -6.61 20.08 -14.32
C SER A 646 -7.56 18.91 -14.05
N THR A 647 -8.18 18.85 -12.87
CA THR A 647 -9.07 17.76 -12.48
C THR A 647 -10.49 17.98 -13.01
N ARG A 648 -11.11 16.92 -13.52
CA ARG A 648 -12.46 16.97 -14.11
C ARG A 648 -13.58 17.19 -13.10
N SER A 649 -13.36 16.89 -11.83
CA SER A 649 -14.36 17.07 -10.76
C SER A 649 -13.68 16.96 -9.39
N ILE A 650 -14.25 17.59 -8.37
CA ILE A 650 -13.84 17.41 -6.97
C ILE A 650 -14.55 16.18 -6.36
N ASN A 651 -13.96 15.58 -5.32
CA ASN A 651 -14.59 14.50 -4.55
C ASN A 651 -15.98 14.92 -4.03
N ALA A 652 -16.97 14.02 -4.09
CA ALA A 652 -18.36 14.34 -3.74
C ALA A 652 -18.54 14.73 -2.26
N GLY A 653 -17.74 14.17 -1.34
CA GLY A 653 -17.71 14.59 0.06
C GLY A 653 -17.16 16.00 0.23
N ALA A 654 -16.07 16.34 -0.47
CA ALA A 654 -15.53 17.70 -0.48
C ALA A 654 -16.49 18.70 -1.12
N ALA A 655 -17.14 18.33 -2.23
CA ALA A 655 -18.20 19.13 -2.86
C ALA A 655 -19.34 19.42 -1.88
N ALA A 656 -19.78 18.39 -1.14
CA ALA A 656 -20.81 18.54 -0.13
C ALA A 656 -20.40 19.49 1.00
N GLY A 657 -19.14 19.42 1.45
CA GLY A 657 -18.61 20.37 2.42
C GLY A 657 -18.64 21.82 1.93
N ILE A 658 -18.17 22.07 0.71
CA ILE A 658 -18.15 23.42 0.11
C ILE A 658 -19.57 23.97 -0.08
N ALA A 659 -20.49 23.15 -0.58
CA ALA A 659 -21.87 23.57 -0.80
C ALA A 659 -22.62 23.86 0.51
N MET A 660 -22.42 23.04 1.55
CA MET A 660 -22.99 23.29 2.87
C MET A 660 -22.38 24.53 3.52
N TYR A 661 -21.05 24.70 3.44
CA TYR A 661 -20.38 25.90 3.92
C TYR A 661 -20.92 27.15 3.22
N GLU A 662 -21.08 27.12 1.90
CA GLU A 662 -21.61 28.26 1.16
C GLU A 662 -23.07 28.57 1.53
N TRP A 663 -23.88 27.55 1.83
CA TRP A 663 -25.22 27.76 2.39
C TRP A 663 -25.16 28.43 3.77
N VAL A 664 -24.32 27.91 4.69
CA VAL A 664 -24.17 28.44 6.05
C VAL A 664 -23.60 29.86 6.03
N ARG A 665 -22.66 30.16 5.14
CA ARG A 665 -22.10 31.51 4.95
C ARG A 665 -23.18 32.54 4.58
N ARG A 666 -24.25 32.12 3.90
CA ARG A 666 -25.34 33.00 3.44
C ARG A 666 -26.50 33.11 4.42
N HIS A 667 -26.81 32.00 5.10
CA HIS A 667 -28.05 31.86 5.87
C HIS A 667 -27.84 31.50 7.33
N GLY A 668 -26.68 30.98 7.68
CA GLY A 668 -26.33 30.58 9.03
C GLY A 668 -26.05 31.79 9.90
N SER A 669 -26.46 31.70 11.16
CA SER A 669 -25.96 32.57 12.21
C SER A 669 -24.61 32.03 12.68
N PRO A 670 -23.65 32.89 13.06
CA PRO A 670 -22.42 32.42 13.72
C PRO A 670 -22.79 31.54 14.93
N PRO A 671 -21.97 30.52 15.27
CA PRO A 671 -22.18 29.77 16.48
C PRO A 671 -22.19 30.76 17.64
N THR A 672 -23.26 30.79 18.44
CA THR A 672 -23.27 31.55 19.68
C THR A 672 -22.08 31.06 20.49
N GLU A 673 -21.14 31.96 20.81
CA GLU A 673 -20.01 31.63 21.69
C GLU A 673 -20.57 30.96 22.95
N ALA A 674 -20.08 29.76 23.22
CA ALA A 674 -20.38 28.99 24.41
C ALA A 674 -19.07 28.73 25.14
#